data_AF-A0A847CHJ5-F1
#
_entry.id   AF-A0A847CHJ5-F1
#
_cell.length_a   1.000
_cell.length_b   1.000
_cell.length_c   1.000
_cell.angle_alpha   90.00
_cell.angle_beta   90.00
_cell.angle_gamma   90.00
#
_symmetry.space_group_name_H-M   'P 1'
#
loop_
_entity.id
_entity.type
_entity.pdbx_description
1 polymer ?
#
loop_
_entity_poly.entity_id
_entity_poly.type
_entity_poly.pdbx_seq_one_letter_code
_entity_poly.pdbx_strand_id
1 'polypeptide(L)'
;MNLEKVVIDNFRNINHAEYDLKKINIFAGPNRMGKSNTIIAIYWAITDYLLDGSSDIASLKQIGNERAEVSVELTFSNIKIKKLFYENWVKNRGTKEETMQGHITEFYINDVKTKNSDAKKAILEAFNLNNGFNTSKFDLLQAMVNPYYLASICNGNNWKEARKFIVQLIGDVSNEDVFNENPALRGIQDRLEKDKYDTSVTANYYSAQVKGAKKNIDELEGKIKGLQDIKDIDDTDYKIAKSSIDKANEQIYSIKNNDDSGNKQLISKANEELIALQDKLQANKEADSKMLEGLNKSANDNLDKKNKEYDNLYSKSEDIRNKISANTYELERIQQEIKRLQIQIVTATEEKENLYKRYDDVSERIIEKPTISEVDTQRCPNCNYVLNQDELDKKNKQSEEYYKLQEKNKNEELAKIIAIGKAVAEKLEMYKLDLETKEKLEEPLKTAIQENKNEFSLIATRRADLNEQIENIRKTIRYSFISDKTSELLIEIEKKKEEIKLLNSSDTSSLDKQVAIAEIELSKEEYQKVLNDRNAYLTAQEHIKKFEKEKISAGNEMIEFEQLLLLVNEFTLTKLTMFDKHVSKVFGNRVKFTLIKNNIKEGSWNEVCYPSVIDKDTPFIQGSGSEQILTGIYLIDCIRKEIEVGNLPFIFDEADKLDSNSLASIETESQLITTKVDDINFKEVTLIEGNNK
;
A
#
# COMPACT_ATOMS: atom_id res chain seq x y z
N MET A 1 20.76 -34.11 -6.15
CA MET A 1 21.45 -34.68 -4.97
C MET A 1 20.43 -35.49 -4.21
N ASN A 2 20.69 -36.79 -4.03
CA ASN A 2 19.75 -37.73 -3.42
C ASN A 2 20.35 -38.29 -2.13
N LEU A 3 19.49 -38.49 -1.13
CA LEU A 3 19.80 -39.28 0.05
C LEU A 3 19.73 -40.74 -0.35
N GLU A 4 20.83 -41.47 -0.23
CA GLU A 4 20.95 -42.87 -0.65
C GLU A 4 20.64 -43.81 0.51
N LYS A 5 21.05 -43.43 1.73
CA LYS A 5 20.92 -44.29 2.92
C LYS A 5 20.67 -43.49 4.20
N VAL A 6 19.83 -44.05 5.07
CA VAL A 6 19.49 -43.52 6.39
C VAL A 6 19.71 -44.61 7.44
N VAL A 7 20.42 -44.27 8.51
CA VAL A 7 20.53 -45.09 9.73
C VAL A 7 20.14 -44.24 10.93
N ILE A 8 19.21 -44.74 11.74
CA ILE A 8 18.66 -44.06 12.91
C ILE A 8 18.77 -44.98 14.12
N ASP A 9 19.38 -44.50 15.20
CA ASP A 9 19.47 -45.19 16.48
C ASP A 9 18.88 -44.32 17.60
N ASN A 10 18.09 -44.96 18.46
CA ASN A 10 17.55 -44.40 19.71
C ASN A 10 16.78 -43.08 19.55
N PHE A 11 16.10 -42.86 18.42
CA PHE A 11 15.35 -41.64 18.15
C PHE A 11 13.88 -41.80 18.53
N ARG A 12 13.42 -41.17 19.62
CA ARG A 12 12.04 -41.30 20.13
C ARG A 12 11.62 -42.76 20.30
N ASN A 13 10.68 -43.28 19.51
CA ASN A 13 10.24 -44.67 19.57
C ASN A 13 11.02 -45.62 18.63
N ILE A 14 12.05 -45.12 17.92
CA ILE A 14 12.90 -45.91 17.02
C ILE A 14 14.13 -46.36 17.81
N ASN A 15 14.28 -47.68 18.02
CA ASN A 15 15.49 -48.24 18.62
C ASN A 15 16.63 -48.29 17.61
N HIS A 16 16.34 -48.86 16.45
CA HIS A 16 17.24 -48.94 15.30
C HIS A 16 16.39 -49.03 14.03
N ALA A 17 16.76 -48.29 12.99
CA ALA A 17 16.17 -48.41 11.65
C ALA A 17 17.20 -48.08 10.58
N GLU A 18 17.17 -48.84 9.49
CA GLU A 18 18.05 -48.66 8.34
C GLU A 18 17.24 -48.75 7.04
N TYR A 19 17.43 -47.77 6.16
CA TYR A 19 16.69 -47.67 4.90
C TYR A 19 17.63 -47.26 3.77
N ASP A 20 17.50 -47.95 2.63
CA ASP A 20 18.03 -47.51 1.34
C ASP A 20 16.93 -46.73 0.61
N LEU A 21 17.24 -45.53 0.10
CA LEU A 21 16.24 -44.62 -0.46
C LEU A 21 16.38 -44.52 -1.99
N LYS A 22 15.24 -44.33 -2.66
CA LYS A 22 15.10 -44.16 -4.11
C LYS A 22 14.51 -42.79 -4.45
N LYS A 23 13.95 -42.61 -5.65
CA LYS A 23 13.33 -41.33 -6.07
C LYS A 23 12.09 -40.98 -5.23
N ILE A 24 11.20 -41.93 -4.96
CA ILE A 24 10.01 -41.72 -4.11
C ILE A 24 10.05 -42.68 -2.94
N ASN A 25 9.99 -42.14 -1.72
CA ASN A 25 10.12 -42.88 -0.46
C ASN A 25 8.94 -42.55 0.45
N ILE A 26 8.03 -43.50 0.63
CA ILE A 26 6.83 -43.34 1.46
C ILE A 26 6.94 -44.29 2.65
N PHE A 27 7.17 -43.75 3.84
CA PHE A 27 7.13 -44.52 5.08
C PHE A 27 5.66 -44.78 5.47
N ALA A 28 5.18 -45.99 5.20
CA ALA A 28 3.81 -46.42 5.43
C ALA A 28 3.65 -47.27 6.71
N GLY A 29 2.47 -47.23 7.33
CA GLY A 29 2.18 -48.02 8.54
C GLY A 29 1.14 -47.40 9.48
N PRO A 30 0.88 -48.02 10.64
CA PRO A 30 -0.10 -47.53 11.61
C PRO A 30 0.35 -46.25 12.31
N ASN A 31 -0.61 -45.50 12.85
CA ASN A 31 -0.30 -44.33 13.69
C ASN A 31 0.51 -44.72 14.93
N ARG A 32 1.37 -43.79 15.38
CA ARG A 32 2.26 -43.95 16.56
C ARG A 32 3.37 -45.00 16.44
N MET A 33 3.57 -45.60 15.27
CA MET A 33 4.62 -46.61 15.04
C MET A 33 5.99 -46.03 14.62
N GLY A 34 6.12 -44.70 14.46
CA GLY A 34 7.41 -44.05 14.20
C GLY A 34 7.63 -43.51 12.78
N LYS A 35 6.61 -43.54 11.91
CA LYS A 35 6.68 -42.98 10.55
C LYS A 35 7.15 -41.51 10.53
N SER A 36 6.43 -40.64 11.23
CA SER A 36 6.79 -39.22 11.33
C SER A 36 8.14 -39.04 12.02
N ASN A 37 8.48 -39.87 13.01
CA ASN A 37 9.79 -39.81 13.68
C ASN A 37 10.94 -40.13 12.72
N THR A 38 10.74 -41.00 11.72
CA THR A 38 11.74 -41.31 10.71
C THR A 38 12.06 -40.08 9.85
N ILE A 39 11.05 -39.41 9.30
CA ILE A 39 11.27 -38.21 8.49
C ILE A 39 11.73 -37.00 9.33
N ILE A 40 11.30 -36.89 10.59
CA ILE A 40 11.79 -35.86 11.52
C ILE A 40 13.27 -36.09 11.84
N ALA A 41 13.73 -37.33 12.01
CA ALA A 41 15.14 -37.64 12.23
C ALA A 41 16.01 -37.19 11.05
N ILE A 42 15.58 -37.50 9.82
CA ILE A 42 16.25 -37.07 8.59
C ILE A 42 16.27 -35.53 8.52
N TYR A 43 15.11 -34.89 8.71
CA TYR A 43 14.98 -33.43 8.64
C TYR A 43 15.85 -32.71 9.69
N TRP A 44 15.88 -33.20 10.93
CA TRP A 44 16.70 -32.66 12.01
C TRP A 44 18.21 -32.81 11.76
N ALA A 45 18.62 -33.94 11.20
CA ALA A 45 20.03 -34.17 10.88
C ALA A 45 20.55 -33.21 9.81
N ILE A 46 19.68 -32.75 8.90
CA ILE A 46 20.00 -31.78 7.85
C ILE A 46 19.89 -30.34 8.37
N THR A 47 18.78 -30.00 9.04
CA THR A 47 18.38 -28.60 9.26
C THR A 47 18.60 -28.07 10.67
N ASP A 48 18.78 -28.94 11.67
CA ASP A 48 18.66 -28.64 13.12
C ASP A 48 17.26 -28.37 13.65
N TYR A 49 16.23 -28.35 12.80
CA TYR A 49 14.86 -28.08 13.20
C TYR A 49 14.02 -29.36 13.15
N LEU A 50 12.88 -29.33 13.82
CA LEU A 50 11.80 -30.30 13.62
C LEU A 50 10.87 -29.81 12.50
N LEU A 51 10.03 -30.69 11.96
CA LEU A 51 9.11 -30.35 10.86
C LEU A 51 8.08 -29.27 11.23
N ASP A 52 7.81 -29.06 12.52
CA ASP A 52 6.97 -27.97 13.04
C ASP A 52 7.72 -26.63 13.17
N GLY A 53 9.01 -26.59 12.80
CA GLY A 53 9.89 -25.42 12.88
C GLY A 53 10.52 -25.18 14.25
N SER A 54 10.24 -26.03 15.25
CA SER A 54 10.85 -25.91 16.58
C SER A 54 12.31 -26.35 16.59
N SER A 55 13.09 -25.81 17.53
CA SER A 55 14.46 -26.24 17.86
C SER A 55 14.50 -27.09 19.14
N ASP A 56 13.37 -27.70 19.53
CA ASP A 56 13.26 -28.52 20.73
C ASP A 56 13.92 -29.90 20.54
N ILE A 57 15.24 -29.88 20.61
CA ILE A 57 16.09 -31.07 20.47
C ILE A 57 15.97 -32.02 21.67
N ALA A 58 15.46 -31.58 22.82
CA ALA A 58 15.25 -32.45 23.98
C ALA A 58 14.15 -33.51 23.69
N SER A 59 13.16 -33.16 22.87
CA SER A 59 12.10 -34.07 22.44
C SER A 59 12.56 -35.26 21.58
N LEU A 60 13.83 -35.31 21.19
CA LEU A 60 14.38 -36.36 20.32
C LEU A 60 14.76 -37.65 21.06
N LYS A 61 14.84 -37.60 22.40
CA LYS A 61 15.29 -38.69 23.26
C LYS A 61 14.47 -39.98 23.08
N GLN A 62 15.15 -41.12 23.23
CA GLN A 62 14.52 -42.43 23.18
C GLN A 62 13.50 -42.60 24.30
N ILE A 63 12.31 -43.05 23.95
CA ILE A 63 11.26 -43.38 24.91
C ILE A 63 11.69 -44.64 25.66
N GLY A 64 11.75 -44.55 26.99
CA GLY A 64 12.15 -45.65 27.87
C GLY A 64 13.66 -45.77 28.11
N ASN A 65 14.50 -44.96 27.44
CA ASN A 65 15.93 -44.88 27.72
C ASN A 65 16.49 -43.48 27.41
N GLU A 66 16.20 -42.51 28.28
CA GLU A 66 16.59 -41.10 28.10
C GLU A 66 18.12 -40.90 28.05
N ARG A 67 18.90 -41.81 28.64
CA ARG A 67 20.37 -41.78 28.61
C ARG A 67 20.98 -42.28 27.30
N ALA A 68 20.18 -42.90 26.42
CA ALA A 68 20.67 -43.32 25.13
C ALA A 68 21.20 -42.13 24.31
N GLU A 69 22.27 -42.39 23.57
CA GLU A 69 22.75 -41.49 22.52
C GLU A 69 21.85 -41.67 21.31
N VAL A 70 21.23 -40.57 20.89
CA VAL A 70 20.48 -40.49 19.63
C VAL A 70 21.51 -40.33 18.51
N SER A 71 21.45 -41.18 17.49
CA SER A 71 22.33 -41.10 16.32
C SER A 71 21.51 -41.12 15.04
N VAL A 72 21.77 -40.18 14.15
CA VAL A 72 21.22 -40.19 12.79
C VAL A 72 22.36 -40.03 11.80
N GLU A 73 22.47 -40.97 10.88
CA GLU A 73 23.50 -41.02 9.84
C GLU A 73 22.83 -41.04 8.47
N LEU A 74 23.18 -40.05 7.65
CA LEU A 74 22.63 -39.80 6.32
C LEU A 74 23.77 -39.88 5.30
N THR A 75 23.62 -40.73 4.29
CA THR A 75 24.59 -40.85 3.20
C THR A 75 23.98 -40.29 1.93
N PHE A 76 24.53 -39.19 1.44
CA PHE A 76 24.23 -38.63 0.12
C PHE A 76 25.35 -38.97 -0.85
N SER A 77 25.08 -38.79 -2.15
CA SER A 77 26.04 -39.04 -3.22
C SER A 77 27.39 -38.30 -3.10
N ASN A 78 27.45 -37.17 -2.38
CA ASN A 78 28.64 -36.32 -2.24
C ASN A 78 29.03 -35.99 -0.79
N ILE A 79 28.21 -36.35 0.20
CA ILE A 79 28.47 -36.05 1.61
C ILE A 79 27.81 -37.09 2.51
N LYS A 80 28.51 -37.48 3.56
CA LYS A 80 27.97 -38.27 4.66
C LYS A 80 27.85 -37.41 5.90
N ILE A 81 26.66 -37.32 6.46
CA ILE A 81 26.33 -36.52 7.64
C ILE A 81 25.94 -37.46 8.76
N LYS A 82 26.67 -37.46 9.87
CA LYS A 82 26.25 -38.14 11.09
C LYS A 82 26.11 -37.12 12.22
N LYS A 83 24.98 -37.18 12.91
CA LYS A 83 24.63 -36.26 13.97
C LYS A 83 24.22 -37.03 15.22
N LEU A 84 24.88 -36.70 16.33
CA LEU A 84 24.65 -37.30 17.64
C LEU A 84 23.98 -36.30 18.57
N PHE A 85 23.10 -36.79 19.44
CA PHE A 85 22.49 -36.01 20.50
C PHE A 85 22.39 -36.82 21.80
N TYR A 86 22.99 -36.30 22.88
CA TYR A 86 22.99 -36.96 24.18
C TYR A 86 23.06 -35.95 25.33
N GLU A 87 22.86 -36.44 26.55
CA GLU A 87 22.92 -35.62 27.75
C GLU A 87 24.35 -35.55 28.29
N ASN A 88 24.76 -34.36 28.70
CA ASN A 88 26.05 -34.16 29.34
C ASN A 88 25.96 -34.51 30.83
N TRP A 89 26.26 -35.76 31.18
CA TRP A 89 26.31 -36.20 32.57
C TRP A 89 27.73 -36.00 33.13
N VAL A 90 27.85 -35.12 34.13
CA VAL A 90 29.14 -34.80 34.77
C VAL A 90 29.12 -35.29 36.22
N LYS A 91 30.22 -35.93 36.64
CA LYS A 91 30.44 -36.30 38.04
C LYS A 91 30.84 -35.08 38.86
N ASN A 92 30.10 -34.83 39.93
CA ASN A 92 30.43 -33.74 40.83
C ASN A 92 31.71 -34.07 41.60
N ARG A 93 32.62 -33.09 41.68
CA ARG A 93 33.95 -33.28 42.29
C ARG A 93 33.80 -33.71 43.75
N GLY A 94 34.25 -34.91 44.09
CA GLY A 94 34.20 -35.45 45.44
C GLY A 94 32.94 -36.27 45.80
N THR A 95 31.99 -36.48 44.88
CA THR A 95 30.83 -37.37 45.08
C THR A 95 30.76 -38.47 44.01
N LYS A 96 29.94 -39.50 44.26
CA LYS A 96 29.61 -40.54 43.25
C LYS A 96 28.38 -40.16 42.41
N GLU A 97 27.80 -38.99 42.65
CA GLU A 97 26.56 -38.54 42.00
C GLU A 97 26.88 -37.87 40.66
N GLU A 98 26.11 -38.23 39.63
CA GLU A 98 26.15 -37.62 38.30
C GLU A 98 25.01 -36.61 38.18
N THR A 99 25.30 -35.43 37.64
CA THR A 99 24.29 -34.41 37.35
C THR A 99 24.29 -34.09 35.86
N MET A 100 23.09 -33.96 35.28
CA MET A 100 22.91 -33.56 33.89
C MET A 100 23.17 -32.05 33.79
N GLN A 101 24.21 -31.67 33.06
CA GLN A 101 24.65 -30.28 32.86
C GLN A 101 24.23 -29.73 31.49
N GLY A 102 23.18 -30.29 30.89
CA GLY A 102 22.63 -29.90 29.60
C GLY A 102 22.76 -30.98 28.52
N HIS A 103 22.67 -30.57 27.26
CA HIS A 103 22.71 -31.45 26.09
C HIS A 103 23.92 -31.17 25.22
N ILE A 104 24.45 -32.22 24.58
CA ILE A 104 25.52 -32.14 23.59
C ILE A 104 24.98 -32.57 22.24
N THR A 105 25.36 -31.83 21.20
CA THR A 105 25.16 -32.22 19.80
C THR A 105 26.51 -32.28 19.11
N GLU A 106 26.85 -33.42 18.52
CA GLU A 106 28.10 -33.62 17.79
C GLU A 106 27.82 -33.93 16.32
N PHE A 107 28.66 -33.43 15.43
CA PHE A 107 28.60 -33.71 14.00
C PHE A 107 29.84 -34.47 13.54
N TYR A 108 29.63 -35.36 12.59
CA TYR A 108 30.66 -36.03 11.82
C TYR A 108 30.34 -35.84 10.35
N ILE A 109 31.27 -35.26 9.60
CA ILE A 109 31.16 -35.05 8.16
C ILE A 109 32.17 -35.97 7.49
N ASN A 110 31.70 -36.88 6.64
CA ASN A 110 32.53 -37.93 6.02
C ASN A 110 33.35 -38.69 7.08
N ASP A 111 32.66 -39.10 8.16
CA ASP A 111 33.22 -39.83 9.30
C ASP A 111 34.24 -39.06 10.18
N VAL A 112 34.44 -37.76 9.94
CA VAL A 112 35.34 -36.90 10.73
C VAL A 112 34.55 -35.99 11.67
N LYS A 113 34.85 -36.08 12.98
CA LYS A 113 34.26 -35.20 14.00
C LYS A 113 34.53 -33.75 13.65
N THR A 114 33.47 -32.98 13.46
CA THR A 114 33.51 -31.61 12.95
C THR A 114 32.78 -30.67 13.90
N LYS A 115 33.34 -29.48 14.12
CA LYS A 115 32.70 -28.45 14.94
C LYS A 115 31.35 -28.06 14.34
N ASN A 116 30.32 -27.86 15.17
CA ASN A 116 28.95 -27.60 14.72
C ASN A 116 28.85 -26.45 13.69
N SER A 117 29.61 -25.37 13.86
CA SER A 117 29.62 -24.25 12.89
C SER A 117 30.17 -24.65 11.51
N ASP A 118 31.18 -25.52 11.50
CA ASP A 118 31.89 -25.91 10.29
C ASP A 118 31.15 -27.04 9.59
N ALA A 119 30.50 -27.93 10.35
CA ALA A 119 29.59 -28.95 9.83
C ALA A 119 28.41 -28.31 9.08
N LYS A 120 27.77 -27.29 9.66
CA LYS A 120 26.69 -26.55 8.98
C LYS A 120 27.15 -25.93 7.66
N LYS A 121 28.33 -25.32 7.65
CA LYS A 121 28.93 -24.77 6.41
C LYS A 121 29.18 -25.87 5.40
N ALA A 122 29.76 -27.01 5.80
CA ALA A 122 30.00 -28.14 4.92
C ALA A 122 28.70 -28.70 4.31
N ILE A 123 27.60 -28.73 5.08
CA ILE A 123 26.28 -29.14 4.57
C ILE A 123 25.78 -28.13 3.53
N LEU A 124 25.82 -26.82 3.83
CA LEU A 124 25.41 -25.78 2.88
C LEU A 124 26.29 -25.78 1.62
N GLU A 125 27.60 -26.01 1.76
CA GLU A 125 28.55 -26.20 0.64
C GLU A 125 28.17 -27.40 -0.22
N ALA A 126 27.95 -28.56 0.39
CA ALA A 126 27.57 -29.76 -0.33
C ALA A 126 26.23 -29.63 -1.06
N PHE A 127 25.33 -28.78 -0.54
CA PHE A 127 23.99 -28.54 -1.09
C PHE A 127 23.94 -27.32 -2.03
N ASN A 128 25.08 -26.65 -2.28
CA ASN A 128 25.19 -25.41 -3.06
C ASN A 128 24.35 -24.23 -2.54
N LEU A 129 24.15 -24.11 -1.23
CA LEU A 129 23.31 -23.09 -0.59
C LEU A 129 24.10 -21.92 0.05
N ASN A 130 25.37 -21.72 -0.32
CA ASN A 130 26.19 -20.60 0.16
C ASN A 130 26.07 -19.34 -0.68
N ASN A 131 24.84 -18.88 -0.85
CA ASN A 131 24.47 -17.75 -1.71
C ASN A 131 23.99 -16.52 -0.93
N GLY A 132 24.07 -16.56 0.41
CA GLY A 132 23.82 -15.40 1.26
C GLY A 132 22.35 -15.03 1.48
N PHE A 133 21.39 -15.89 1.12
CA PHE A 133 19.96 -15.65 1.39
C PHE A 133 19.53 -15.93 2.85
N ASN A 134 20.38 -16.59 3.65
CA ASN A 134 20.08 -16.87 5.05
C ASN A 134 20.02 -15.59 5.90
N THR A 135 18.98 -15.45 6.73
CA THR A 135 18.85 -14.38 7.73
C THR A 135 18.59 -14.98 9.12
N SER A 136 18.50 -14.14 10.17
CA SER A 136 18.13 -14.62 11.51
C SER A 136 16.70 -15.17 11.60
N LYS A 137 15.87 -14.92 10.58
CA LYS A 137 14.46 -15.31 10.54
C LYS A 137 14.10 -16.16 9.33
N PHE A 138 14.97 -16.27 8.32
CA PHE A 138 14.78 -17.08 7.11
C PHE A 138 15.95 -18.05 6.94
N ASP A 139 15.65 -19.32 6.80
CA ASP A 139 16.59 -20.42 6.59
C ASP A 139 16.38 -21.01 5.20
N LEU A 140 17.34 -20.78 4.31
CA LEU A 140 17.30 -21.25 2.94
C LEU A 140 17.31 -22.77 2.88
N LEU A 141 18.04 -23.46 3.75
CA LEU A 141 18.11 -24.92 3.72
C LEU A 141 16.73 -25.51 4.00
N GLN A 142 16.03 -25.02 5.04
CA GLN A 142 14.65 -25.40 5.30
C GLN A 142 13.72 -25.04 4.14
N ALA A 143 13.84 -23.83 3.59
CA ALA A 143 13.06 -23.39 2.44
C ALA A 143 13.25 -24.30 1.23
N MET A 144 14.45 -24.89 1.06
CA MET A 144 14.76 -25.76 -0.06
C MET A 144 14.33 -27.21 0.16
N VAL A 145 14.06 -27.68 1.38
CA VAL A 145 13.71 -29.10 1.61
C VAL A 145 12.26 -29.30 2.08
N ASN A 146 11.61 -28.28 2.63
CA ASN A 146 10.25 -28.37 3.18
C ASN A 146 9.24 -27.55 2.36
N PRO A 147 8.33 -28.20 1.61
CA PRO A 147 7.29 -27.53 0.82
C PRO A 147 6.42 -26.51 1.58
N TYR A 148 6.28 -26.67 2.90
CA TYR A 148 5.45 -25.77 3.73
C TYR A 148 6.21 -24.54 4.26
N TYR A 149 7.54 -24.54 4.22
CA TYR A 149 8.36 -23.54 4.92
C TYR A 149 8.14 -22.12 4.38
N LEU A 150 8.20 -21.93 3.06
CA LEU A 150 8.10 -20.60 2.46
C LEU A 150 6.74 -19.95 2.79
N ALA A 151 5.67 -20.73 2.81
CA ALA A 151 4.37 -20.23 3.17
C ALA A 151 4.21 -20.00 4.68
N SER A 152 4.82 -20.83 5.52
CA SER A 152 4.76 -20.65 6.97
C SER A 152 5.40 -19.33 7.41
N ILE A 153 6.50 -18.93 6.76
CA ILE A 153 7.15 -17.63 7.00
C ILE A 153 6.37 -16.44 6.43
N CYS A 154 5.52 -16.66 5.42
CA CYS A 154 4.61 -15.64 4.89
C CYS A 154 3.45 -15.29 5.85
N ASN A 155 3.27 -16.03 6.95
CA ASN A 155 2.17 -15.82 7.89
C ASN A 155 2.52 -14.83 9.02
N GLY A 156 1.49 -14.18 9.55
CA GLY A 156 1.62 -13.27 10.69
C GLY A 156 2.49 -12.05 10.39
N ASN A 157 3.48 -11.76 11.24
CA ASN A 157 4.37 -10.60 11.09
C ASN A 157 5.69 -10.92 10.37
N ASN A 158 5.88 -12.16 9.92
CA ASN A 158 7.14 -12.61 9.32
C ASN A 158 7.19 -12.45 7.80
N TRP A 159 6.06 -12.10 7.16
CA TRP A 159 5.98 -11.89 5.70
C TRP A 159 6.99 -10.86 5.19
N LYS A 160 7.44 -9.92 6.04
CA LYS A 160 8.49 -8.94 5.68
C LYS A 160 9.82 -9.61 5.35
N GLU A 161 10.17 -10.68 6.06
CA GLU A 161 11.39 -11.45 5.79
C GLU A 161 11.23 -12.30 4.53
N ALA A 162 10.06 -12.92 4.35
CA ALA A 162 9.71 -13.59 3.10
C ALA A 162 9.80 -12.62 1.91
N ARG A 163 9.26 -11.40 2.04
CA ARG A 163 9.34 -10.38 0.99
C ARG A 163 10.77 -9.98 0.67
N LYS A 164 11.63 -9.75 1.68
CA LYS A 164 13.05 -9.45 1.45
C LYS A 164 13.72 -10.55 0.63
N PHE A 165 13.49 -11.80 1.00
CA PHE A 165 14.00 -12.96 0.25
C PHE A 165 13.48 -12.96 -1.19
N ILE A 166 12.16 -12.82 -1.40
CA ILE A 166 11.55 -12.80 -2.74
C ILE A 166 12.09 -11.65 -3.58
N VAL A 167 12.21 -10.44 -3.04
CA VAL A 167 12.78 -9.27 -3.75
C VAL A 167 14.25 -9.50 -4.11
N GLN A 168 15.04 -10.09 -3.20
CA GLN A 168 16.43 -10.44 -3.48
C GLN A 168 16.54 -11.50 -4.57
N LEU A 169 15.59 -12.43 -4.64
CA LEU A 169 15.51 -13.48 -5.65
C LEU A 169 15.12 -12.94 -7.02
N ILE A 170 14.03 -12.17 -7.12
CA ILE A 170 13.45 -11.73 -8.40
C ILE A 170 14.06 -10.42 -8.94
N GLY A 171 14.82 -9.71 -8.11
CA GLY A 171 15.34 -8.38 -8.38
C GLY A 171 14.37 -7.27 -7.99
N ASP A 172 14.90 -6.17 -7.43
CA ASP A 172 14.10 -4.98 -7.08
C ASP A 172 13.69 -4.18 -8.34
N VAL A 173 12.59 -3.44 -8.22
CA VAL A 173 12.15 -2.46 -9.22
C VAL A 173 12.91 -1.16 -8.96
N SER A 174 13.54 -0.59 -9.98
CA SER A 174 14.29 0.65 -9.81
C SER A 174 13.34 1.82 -9.51
N ASN A 175 13.76 2.74 -8.65
CA ASN A 175 12.91 3.88 -8.31
C ASN A 175 12.67 4.80 -9.52
N GLU A 176 13.61 4.86 -10.47
CA GLU A 176 13.41 5.61 -11.72
C GLU A 176 12.33 4.97 -12.60
N ASP A 177 12.25 3.64 -12.66
CA ASP A 177 11.17 2.96 -13.38
C ASP A 177 9.80 3.28 -12.76
N VAL A 178 9.72 3.40 -11.43
CA VAL A 178 8.49 3.81 -10.72
C VAL A 178 8.09 5.24 -11.10
N PHE A 179 9.05 6.17 -11.17
CA PHE A 179 8.77 7.54 -11.61
C PHE A 179 8.39 7.64 -13.09
N ASN A 180 8.96 6.77 -13.93
CA ASN A 180 8.63 6.71 -15.35
C ASN A 180 7.23 6.13 -15.58
N GLU A 181 6.83 5.12 -14.80
CA GLU A 181 5.48 4.55 -14.82
C GLU A 181 4.43 5.56 -14.35
N ASN A 182 4.74 6.33 -13.28
CA ASN A 182 3.85 7.36 -12.76
C ASN A 182 4.57 8.71 -12.54
N PRO A 183 4.61 9.57 -13.58
CA PRO A 183 5.31 10.87 -13.52
C PRO A 183 4.76 11.84 -12.48
N ALA A 184 3.53 11.67 -11.98
CA ALA A 184 2.97 12.52 -10.92
C ALA A 184 3.75 12.38 -9.61
N LEU A 185 4.45 11.26 -9.41
CA LEU A 185 5.28 10.98 -8.24
C LEU A 185 6.57 11.82 -8.19
N ARG A 186 6.94 12.51 -9.28
CA ARG A 186 8.12 13.41 -9.30
C ARG A 186 8.04 14.49 -8.21
N GLY A 187 6.84 14.91 -7.81
CA GLY A 187 6.65 15.92 -6.76
C GLY A 187 7.18 15.52 -5.37
N ILE A 188 7.43 14.23 -5.13
CA ILE A 188 8.00 13.72 -3.86
C ILE A 188 9.43 13.18 -4.01
N GLN A 189 10.02 13.24 -5.22
CA GLN A 189 11.31 12.61 -5.52
C GLN A 189 12.43 13.10 -4.59
N ASP A 190 12.63 14.42 -4.48
CA ASP A 190 13.69 15.01 -3.63
C ASP A 190 13.60 14.54 -2.18
N ARG A 191 12.36 14.40 -1.67
CA ARG A 191 12.12 13.94 -0.31
C ARG A 191 12.43 12.46 -0.17
N LEU A 192 11.98 11.63 -1.11
CA LEU A 192 12.29 10.20 -1.14
C LEU A 192 13.81 9.98 -1.21
N GLU A 193 14.54 10.70 -2.07
CA GLU A 193 16.00 10.61 -2.18
C GLU A 193 16.71 10.93 -0.86
N LYS A 194 16.29 12.02 -0.19
CA LYS A 194 16.82 12.41 1.12
C LYS A 194 16.60 11.32 2.17
N ASP A 195 15.46 10.66 2.13
CA ASP A 195 15.09 9.57 3.03
C ASP A 195 15.55 8.19 2.51
N LYS A 196 16.43 8.15 1.50
CA LYS A 196 16.98 6.92 0.88
C LYS A 196 15.88 5.97 0.40
N TYR A 197 14.79 6.53 -0.10
CA TYR A 197 13.60 5.85 -0.60
C TYR A 197 12.86 5.01 0.46
N ASP A 198 13.08 5.31 1.75
CA ASP A 198 12.24 4.76 2.82
C ASP A 198 10.90 5.53 2.84
N THR A 199 9.88 4.89 2.28
CA THR A 199 8.52 5.44 2.19
C THR A 199 7.89 5.61 3.57
N SER A 200 8.29 4.82 4.57
CA SER A 200 7.78 4.95 5.95
C SER A 200 8.33 6.21 6.60
N VAL A 201 9.62 6.52 6.41
CA VAL A 201 10.23 7.77 6.90
C VAL A 201 9.60 8.98 6.22
N THR A 202 9.44 8.92 4.90
CA THR A 202 8.84 10.02 4.12
C THR A 202 7.38 10.26 4.50
N ALA A 203 6.58 9.20 4.63
CA ALA A 203 5.18 9.30 5.06
C ALA A 203 5.06 9.86 6.48
N ASN A 204 5.94 9.45 7.40
CA ASN A 204 5.97 9.99 8.76
C ASN A 204 6.31 11.49 8.78
N TYR A 205 7.21 11.95 7.90
CA TYR A 205 7.52 13.36 7.77
C TYR A 205 6.29 14.18 7.34
N TYR A 206 5.64 13.83 6.23
CA TYR A 206 4.45 14.56 5.78
C TYR A 206 3.30 14.46 6.77
N SER A 207 3.10 13.29 7.40
CA SER A 207 2.12 13.13 8.48
C SER A 207 2.38 14.06 9.67
N ALA A 208 3.64 14.32 10.01
CA ALA A 208 4.00 15.27 11.05
C ALA A 208 3.72 16.73 10.62
N GLN A 209 3.97 17.07 9.35
CA GLN A 209 3.64 18.39 8.81
C GLN A 209 2.13 18.66 8.81
N VAL A 210 1.31 17.69 8.37
CA VAL A 210 -0.16 17.77 8.44
C VAL A 210 -0.63 18.03 9.87
N LYS A 211 -0.08 17.27 10.85
CA LYS A 211 -0.41 17.47 12.28
C LYS A 211 0.02 18.86 12.77
N GLY A 212 1.18 19.35 12.33
CA GLY A 212 1.67 20.68 12.66
C GLY A 212 0.77 21.79 12.13
N ALA A 213 0.42 21.72 10.85
CA ALA A 213 -0.50 22.67 10.20
C ALA A 213 -1.88 22.66 10.86
N LYS A 214 -2.42 21.48 11.17
CA LYS A 214 -3.69 21.33 11.90
C LYS A 214 -3.64 21.99 13.28
N LYS A 215 -2.57 21.76 14.04
CA LYS A 215 -2.39 22.41 15.35
C LYS A 215 -2.33 23.94 15.23
N ASN A 216 -1.66 24.46 14.20
CA ASN A 216 -1.61 25.90 13.94
C ASN A 216 -3.02 26.46 13.61
N ILE A 217 -3.81 25.74 12.81
CA ILE A 217 -5.21 26.09 12.53
C ILE A 217 -6.02 26.15 13.83
N ASP A 218 -5.92 25.13 14.68
CA ASP A 218 -6.64 25.07 15.97
C ASP A 218 -6.22 26.24 16.91
N GLU A 219 -4.93 26.57 16.95
CA GLU A 219 -4.41 27.71 17.72
C GLU A 219 -4.92 29.06 17.20
N LEU A 220 -4.96 29.25 15.88
CA LEU A 220 -5.50 30.44 15.23
C LEU A 220 -7.01 30.58 15.44
N GLU A 221 -7.76 29.47 15.36
CA GLU A 221 -9.19 29.44 15.70
C GLU A 221 -9.44 29.85 17.15
N GLY A 222 -8.61 29.35 18.08
CA GLY A 222 -8.67 29.75 19.49
C GLY A 222 -8.44 31.25 19.68
N LYS A 223 -7.45 31.84 18.99
CA LYS A 223 -7.17 33.29 19.02
C LYS A 223 -8.32 34.11 18.44
N ILE A 224 -8.88 33.69 17.29
CA ILE A 224 -10.02 34.36 16.66
C ILE A 224 -11.21 34.37 17.62
N LYS A 225 -11.56 33.21 18.18
CA LYS A 225 -12.68 33.08 19.11
C LYS A 225 -12.50 33.97 20.35
N GLY A 226 -11.30 34.03 20.91
CA GLY A 226 -11.00 34.89 22.07
C GLY A 226 -11.13 36.39 21.79
N LEU A 227 -11.01 36.83 20.53
CA LEU A 227 -11.19 38.22 20.12
C LEU A 227 -12.63 38.55 19.70
N GLN A 228 -13.41 37.55 19.25
CA GLN A 228 -14.81 37.73 18.84
C GLN A 228 -15.75 38.11 20.00
N ASP A 229 -15.35 37.83 21.25
CA ASP A 229 -16.11 38.20 22.44
C ASP A 229 -16.07 39.70 22.75
N ILE A 230 -15.14 40.45 22.13
CA ILE A 230 -15.09 41.91 22.22
C ILE A 230 -16.24 42.45 21.37
N LYS A 231 -17.26 43.00 22.03
CA LYS A 231 -18.45 43.54 21.38
C LYS A 231 -18.21 44.95 20.88
N ASP A 232 -18.81 45.26 19.74
CA ASP A 232 -18.89 46.65 19.29
C ASP A 232 -19.81 47.45 20.21
N ILE A 233 -19.53 48.74 20.30
CA ILE A 233 -20.40 49.74 20.94
C ILE A 233 -21.40 50.25 19.91
N ASP A 234 -22.61 50.61 20.35
CA ASP A 234 -23.61 51.20 19.47
C ASP A 234 -23.10 52.52 18.87
N ASP A 235 -23.34 52.74 17.58
CA ASP A 235 -22.90 53.94 16.88
C ASP A 235 -23.50 55.23 17.47
N THR A 236 -24.68 55.14 18.08
CA THR A 236 -25.33 56.25 18.79
C THR A 236 -24.57 56.57 20.08
N ASP A 237 -24.25 55.56 20.88
CA ASP A 237 -23.49 55.72 22.13
C ASP A 237 -22.07 56.24 21.86
N TYR A 238 -21.42 55.77 20.79
CA TYR A 238 -20.14 56.30 20.34
C TYR A 238 -20.23 57.78 19.95
N LYS A 239 -21.26 58.17 19.18
CA LYS A 239 -21.49 59.58 18.80
C LYS A 239 -21.82 60.45 20.00
N ILE A 240 -22.61 59.95 20.95
CA ILE A 240 -22.92 60.63 22.20
C ILE A 240 -21.63 60.82 23.01
N ALA A 241 -20.84 59.77 23.22
CA ALA A 241 -19.59 59.86 23.97
C ALA A 241 -18.60 60.84 23.34
N LYS A 242 -18.46 60.80 22.01
CA LYS A 242 -17.63 61.75 21.27
C LYS A 242 -18.13 63.18 21.41
N SER A 243 -19.43 63.42 21.19
CA SER A 243 -20.03 64.75 21.36
C SER A 243 -19.98 65.25 22.80
N SER A 244 -20.12 64.37 23.80
CA SER A 244 -20.01 64.71 25.22
C SER A 244 -18.59 65.05 25.61
N ILE A 245 -17.58 64.34 25.08
CA ILE A 245 -16.17 64.72 25.25
C ILE A 245 -15.89 66.06 24.58
N ASP A 246 -16.40 66.29 23.37
CA ASP A 246 -16.24 67.55 22.66
C ASP A 246 -16.90 68.71 23.42
N LYS A 247 -18.13 68.52 23.91
CA LYS A 247 -18.84 69.50 24.76
C LYS A 247 -18.13 69.73 26.10
N ALA A 248 -17.63 68.68 26.74
CA ALA A 248 -16.87 68.80 27.99
C ALA A 248 -15.52 69.50 27.74
N ASN A 249 -14.90 69.28 26.59
CA ASN A 249 -13.76 70.07 26.13
C ASN A 249 -14.15 71.54 25.93
N GLU A 250 -15.27 71.83 25.27
CA GLU A 250 -15.82 73.19 25.10
C GLU A 250 -16.22 73.85 26.44
N GLN A 251 -16.67 73.09 27.43
CA GLN A 251 -17.01 73.58 28.77
C GLN A 251 -15.77 73.88 29.61
N ILE A 252 -14.79 72.99 29.64
CA ILE A 252 -13.47 73.27 30.24
C ILE A 252 -12.88 74.50 29.57
N TYR A 253 -13.03 74.59 28.26
CA TYR A 253 -12.57 75.70 27.47
C TYR A 253 -13.30 77.00 27.82
N SER A 254 -14.63 76.99 27.99
CA SER A 254 -15.41 78.16 28.40
C SER A 254 -15.18 78.58 29.86
N ILE A 255 -14.93 77.64 30.78
CA ILE A 255 -14.58 77.91 32.19
C ILE A 255 -13.19 78.52 32.31
N LYS A 256 -12.20 78.00 31.54
CA LYS A 256 -10.88 78.64 31.40
C LYS A 256 -11.01 80.08 30.91
N ASN A 257 -12.02 80.34 30.08
CA ASN A 257 -12.22 81.64 29.43
C ASN A 257 -13.27 82.56 30.10
N ASN A 258 -13.86 82.21 31.26
CA ASN A 258 -14.89 83.01 31.93
C ASN A 258 -14.32 83.84 33.12
N ASP A 259 -13.55 84.89 32.84
CA ASP A 259 -13.35 86.06 33.72
C ASP A 259 -13.29 87.33 32.87
N ASP A 260 -13.86 88.43 33.38
CA ASP A 260 -13.91 89.76 32.73
C ASP A 260 -12.56 90.49 32.87
N SER A 261 -11.53 89.94 32.27
CA SER A 261 -10.30 90.66 31.96
C SER A 261 -10.25 90.96 30.46
N GLY A 262 -9.63 92.07 30.05
CA GLY A 262 -9.62 92.58 28.67
C GLY A 262 -9.13 91.61 27.58
N ASN A 263 -8.60 90.44 27.94
CA ASN A 263 -8.22 89.36 27.01
C ASN A 263 -9.43 88.55 26.48
N LYS A 264 -10.62 88.64 27.09
CA LYS A 264 -11.77 87.76 26.79
C LYS A 264 -12.40 87.95 25.40
N GLN A 265 -12.51 89.19 24.90
CA GLN A 265 -12.99 89.45 23.52
C GLN A 265 -12.01 88.90 22.48
N LEU A 266 -10.70 88.96 22.77
CA LEU A 266 -9.66 88.42 21.91
C LEU A 266 -9.71 86.89 21.89
N ILE A 267 -9.89 86.25 23.06
CA ILE A 267 -10.03 84.79 23.15
C ILE A 267 -11.31 84.32 22.46
N SER A 268 -12.48 84.94 22.71
CA SER A 268 -13.75 84.53 22.09
C SER A 268 -13.67 84.58 20.56
N LYS A 269 -13.11 85.66 20.01
CA LYS A 269 -12.91 85.81 18.57
C LYS A 269 -11.93 84.76 18.02
N ALA A 270 -10.85 84.46 18.76
CA ALA A 270 -9.90 83.41 18.38
C ALA A 270 -10.55 82.01 18.36
N ASN A 271 -11.65 81.77 19.09
CA ASN A 271 -12.37 80.50 19.07
C ASN A 271 -13.36 80.36 17.94
N GLU A 272 -14.09 81.42 17.63
CA GLU A 272 -14.92 81.45 16.42
C GLU A 272 -14.04 81.24 15.18
N GLU A 273 -12.85 81.84 15.16
CA GLU A 273 -11.83 81.59 14.14
C GLU A 273 -11.33 80.13 14.15
N LEU A 274 -11.10 79.53 15.32
CA LEU A 274 -10.69 78.13 15.45
C LEU A 274 -11.76 77.15 14.95
N ILE A 275 -13.03 77.36 15.31
CA ILE A 275 -14.17 76.55 14.86
C ILE A 275 -14.29 76.67 13.33
N ALA A 276 -14.20 77.89 12.78
CA ALA A 276 -14.23 78.09 11.34
C ALA A 276 -13.05 77.41 10.62
N LEU A 277 -11.87 77.34 11.24
CA LEU A 277 -10.72 76.59 10.74
C LEU A 277 -10.95 75.07 10.82
N GLN A 278 -11.60 74.57 11.87
CA GLN A 278 -11.95 73.15 12.01
C GLN A 278 -13.01 72.71 10.99
N ASP A 279 -14.02 73.54 10.72
CA ASP A 279 -15.01 73.29 9.67
C ASP A 279 -14.35 73.25 8.28
N LYS A 280 -13.42 74.19 8.01
CA LYS A 280 -12.60 74.17 6.79
C LYS A 280 -11.73 72.93 6.70
N LEU A 281 -11.12 72.48 7.80
CA LEU A 281 -10.33 71.26 7.85
C LEU A 281 -11.19 70.03 7.53
N GLN A 282 -12.42 69.96 8.08
CA GLN A 282 -13.34 68.85 7.82
C GLN A 282 -13.74 68.81 6.34
N ALA A 283 -14.13 69.95 5.76
CA ALA A 283 -14.45 70.06 4.33
C ALA A 283 -13.24 69.68 3.45
N ASN A 284 -12.03 70.04 3.86
CA ASN A 284 -10.82 69.72 3.11
C ASN A 284 -10.39 68.25 3.25
N LYS A 285 -10.64 67.61 4.40
CA LYS A 285 -10.48 66.16 4.58
C LYS A 285 -11.44 65.36 3.69
N GLU A 286 -12.66 65.84 3.50
CA GLU A 286 -13.60 65.25 2.53
C GLU A 286 -13.10 65.42 1.08
N ALA A 287 -12.48 66.55 0.76
CA ALA A 287 -11.84 66.77 -0.54
C ALA A 287 -10.61 65.86 -0.74
N ASP A 288 -9.77 65.69 0.28
CA ASP A 288 -8.61 64.78 0.27
C ASP A 288 -9.07 63.31 0.10
N SER A 289 -10.18 62.91 0.73
CA SER A 289 -10.80 61.59 0.55
C SER A 289 -11.27 61.36 -0.88
N LYS A 290 -11.97 62.34 -1.48
CA LYS A 290 -12.37 62.27 -2.90
C LYS A 290 -11.15 62.25 -3.84
N MET A 291 -10.09 62.97 -3.51
CA MET A 291 -8.85 62.96 -4.27
C MET A 291 -8.16 61.59 -4.18
N LEU A 292 -8.12 60.98 -2.99
CA LEU A 292 -7.59 59.62 -2.79
C LEU A 292 -8.39 58.58 -3.59
N GLU A 293 -9.72 58.68 -3.58
CA GLU A 293 -10.60 57.83 -4.39
C GLU A 293 -10.31 58.03 -5.89
N GLY A 294 -10.15 59.28 -6.35
CA GLY A 294 -9.74 59.60 -7.72
C GLY A 294 -8.37 59.06 -8.11
N LEU A 295 -7.38 59.14 -7.22
CA LEU A 295 -6.02 58.60 -7.41
C LEU A 295 -6.03 57.08 -7.56
N ASN A 296 -6.89 56.39 -6.80
CA ASN A 296 -6.99 54.93 -6.83
C ASN A 296 -7.99 54.41 -7.88
N LYS A 297 -8.89 55.24 -8.41
CA LYS A 297 -9.99 54.81 -9.31
C LYS A 297 -9.49 53.98 -10.49
N SER A 298 -8.49 54.48 -11.22
CA SER A 298 -7.94 53.74 -12.37
C SER A 298 -7.26 52.43 -11.98
N ALA A 299 -6.63 52.36 -10.80
CA ALA A 299 -6.00 51.14 -10.30
C ALA A 299 -7.07 50.11 -9.92
N ASN A 300 -8.11 50.53 -9.18
CA ASN A 300 -9.24 49.69 -8.79
C ASN A 300 -10.02 49.17 -10.00
N ASP A 301 -10.34 50.02 -10.98
CA ASP A 301 -11.03 49.63 -12.22
C ASP A 301 -10.24 48.58 -13.02
N ASN A 302 -8.89 48.70 -13.05
CA ASN A 302 -8.03 47.71 -13.69
C ASN A 302 -7.95 46.42 -12.88
N LEU A 303 -7.92 46.51 -11.55
CA LEU A 303 -7.93 45.36 -10.65
C LEU A 303 -9.20 44.52 -10.85
N ASP A 304 -10.36 45.17 -10.92
CA ASP A 304 -11.64 44.51 -11.18
C ASP A 304 -11.67 43.81 -12.55
N LYS A 305 -11.16 44.44 -13.61
CA LYS A 305 -11.08 43.82 -14.93
C LYS A 305 -10.17 42.60 -14.93
N LYS A 306 -9.01 42.70 -14.27
CA LYS A 306 -8.01 41.62 -14.21
C LYS A 306 -8.49 40.46 -13.33
N ASN A 307 -9.15 40.73 -12.21
CA ASN A 307 -9.80 39.70 -11.40
C ASN A 307 -10.87 38.95 -12.19
N LYS A 308 -11.72 39.64 -12.97
CA LYS A 308 -12.70 38.98 -13.85
C LYS A 308 -12.05 38.11 -14.94
N GLU A 309 -10.94 38.57 -15.53
CA GLU A 309 -10.17 37.76 -16.48
C GLU A 309 -9.58 36.52 -15.78
N TYR A 310 -9.07 36.68 -14.56
CA TYR A 310 -8.53 35.60 -13.75
C TYR A 310 -9.59 34.55 -13.39
N ASP A 311 -10.77 34.98 -12.93
CA ASP A 311 -11.88 34.10 -12.59
C ASP A 311 -12.38 33.32 -13.81
N ASN A 312 -12.46 33.95 -14.99
CA ASN A 312 -12.80 33.25 -16.23
C ASN A 312 -11.76 32.18 -16.61
N LEU A 313 -10.47 32.50 -16.49
CA LEU A 313 -9.41 31.52 -16.73
C LEU A 313 -9.42 30.40 -15.68
N TYR A 314 -9.78 30.71 -14.44
CA TYR A 314 -9.97 29.74 -13.38
C TYR A 314 -11.07 28.74 -13.75
N SER A 315 -12.28 29.23 -14.08
CA SER A 315 -13.39 28.37 -14.49
C SER A 315 -13.04 27.51 -15.70
N LYS A 316 -12.38 28.10 -16.73
CA LYS A 316 -11.93 27.34 -17.90
C LYS A 316 -10.91 26.25 -17.54
N SER A 317 -10.03 26.51 -16.58
CA SER A 317 -9.06 25.51 -16.12
C SER A 317 -9.73 24.34 -15.39
N GLU A 318 -10.79 24.59 -14.61
CA GLU A 318 -11.59 23.53 -13.98
C GLU A 318 -12.32 22.68 -15.03
N ASP A 319 -12.92 23.30 -16.04
CA ASP A 319 -13.60 22.58 -17.12
C ASP A 319 -12.66 21.65 -17.88
N ILE A 320 -11.45 22.11 -18.20
CA ILE A 320 -10.44 21.29 -18.87
C ILE A 320 -9.94 20.19 -17.95
N ARG A 321 -9.74 20.46 -16.65
CA ARG A 321 -9.37 19.42 -15.67
C ARG A 321 -10.43 18.33 -15.63
N ASN A 322 -11.71 18.70 -15.60
CA ASN A 322 -12.81 17.73 -15.62
C ASN A 322 -12.82 16.90 -16.92
N LYS A 323 -12.54 17.51 -18.08
CA LYS A 323 -12.39 16.78 -19.36
C LYS A 323 -11.22 15.79 -19.33
N ILE A 324 -10.08 16.19 -18.76
CA ILE A 324 -8.92 15.30 -18.61
C ILE A 324 -9.32 14.10 -17.74
N SER A 325 -9.92 14.34 -16.58
CA SER A 325 -10.35 13.27 -15.67
C SER A 325 -11.35 12.33 -16.33
N ALA A 326 -12.37 12.87 -17.02
CA ALA A 326 -13.37 12.07 -17.71
C ALA A 326 -12.76 11.20 -18.82
N ASN A 327 -11.91 11.77 -19.68
CA ASN A 327 -11.26 11.02 -20.75
C ASN A 327 -10.26 9.99 -20.21
N THR A 328 -9.59 10.28 -19.09
CA THR A 328 -8.66 9.34 -18.45
C THR A 328 -9.42 8.13 -17.90
N TYR A 329 -10.53 8.37 -17.21
CA TYR A 329 -11.41 7.29 -16.73
C TYR A 329 -11.94 6.42 -17.87
N GLU A 330 -12.39 7.04 -18.97
CA GLU A 330 -12.87 6.33 -20.15
C GLU A 330 -11.76 5.50 -20.83
N LEU A 331 -10.53 6.02 -20.88
CA LEU A 331 -9.37 5.30 -21.40
C LEU A 331 -9.05 4.07 -20.54
N GLU A 332 -9.01 4.22 -19.21
CA GLU A 332 -8.77 3.11 -18.28
C GLU A 332 -9.84 2.03 -18.42
N ARG A 333 -11.12 2.41 -18.54
CA ARG A 333 -12.23 1.47 -18.76
C ARG A 333 -12.02 0.67 -20.05
N ILE A 334 -11.69 1.35 -21.15
CA ILE A 334 -11.44 0.69 -22.44
C ILE A 334 -10.24 -0.26 -22.35
N GLN A 335 -9.16 0.14 -21.68
CA GLN A 335 -7.98 -0.71 -21.49
C GLN A 335 -8.28 -1.97 -20.68
N GLN A 336 -9.16 -1.89 -19.67
CA GLN A 336 -9.62 -3.06 -18.92
C GLN A 336 -10.46 -4.00 -19.80
N GLU A 337 -11.36 -3.44 -20.62
CA GLU A 337 -12.15 -4.23 -21.58
C GLU A 337 -11.26 -4.93 -22.61
N ILE A 338 -10.24 -4.26 -23.13
CA ILE A 338 -9.22 -4.83 -24.04
C ILE A 338 -8.53 -6.02 -23.37
N LYS A 339 -8.01 -5.86 -22.15
CA LYS A 339 -7.35 -6.95 -21.41
C LYS A 339 -8.28 -8.15 -21.22
N ARG A 340 -9.54 -7.90 -20.88
CA ARG A 340 -10.55 -8.97 -20.73
C ARG A 340 -10.80 -9.70 -22.05
N LEU A 341 -10.95 -8.97 -23.16
CA LEU A 341 -11.15 -9.56 -24.48
C LEU A 341 -9.94 -10.38 -24.93
N GLN A 342 -8.72 -9.90 -24.66
CA GLN A 342 -7.49 -10.65 -24.94
C GLN A 342 -7.46 -12.00 -24.20
N ILE A 343 -7.82 -12.02 -22.92
CA ILE A 343 -7.93 -13.28 -22.15
C ILE A 343 -8.99 -14.20 -22.76
N GLN A 344 -10.18 -13.66 -23.09
CA GLN A 344 -11.26 -14.45 -23.69
C GLN A 344 -10.86 -15.05 -25.05
N ILE A 345 -10.09 -14.32 -25.85
CA ILE A 345 -9.54 -14.81 -27.13
C ILE A 345 -8.56 -15.95 -26.89
N VAL A 346 -7.64 -15.82 -25.91
CA VAL A 346 -6.68 -16.88 -25.57
C VAL A 346 -7.42 -18.14 -25.14
N THR A 347 -8.33 -18.03 -24.17
CA THR A 347 -9.10 -19.18 -23.67
C THR A 347 -9.94 -19.85 -24.77
N ALA A 348 -10.62 -19.07 -25.61
CA ALA A 348 -11.39 -19.63 -26.72
C ALA A 348 -10.50 -20.29 -27.80
N THR A 349 -9.26 -19.80 -27.97
CA THR A 349 -8.28 -20.40 -28.88
C THR A 349 -7.78 -21.73 -28.34
N GLU A 350 -7.45 -21.81 -27.06
CA GLU A 350 -7.06 -23.06 -26.39
C GLU A 350 -8.20 -24.09 -26.39
N GLU A 351 -9.44 -23.65 -26.12
CA GLU A 351 -10.63 -24.51 -26.19
C GLU A 351 -10.81 -25.08 -27.60
N LYS A 352 -10.63 -24.24 -28.63
CA LYS A 352 -10.68 -24.66 -30.04
C LYS A 352 -9.59 -25.69 -30.36
N GLU A 353 -8.36 -25.49 -29.90
CA GLU A 353 -7.27 -26.47 -30.10
C GLU A 353 -7.54 -27.80 -29.39
N ASN A 354 -8.06 -27.77 -28.17
CA ASN A 354 -8.44 -28.97 -27.43
C ASN A 354 -9.59 -29.73 -28.10
N LEU A 355 -10.54 -29.02 -28.70
CA LEU A 355 -11.62 -29.62 -29.49
C LEU A 355 -11.08 -30.29 -30.76
N TYR A 356 -10.09 -29.71 -31.43
CA TYR A 356 -9.41 -30.39 -32.55
C TYR A 356 -8.72 -31.67 -32.09
N LYS A 357 -7.95 -31.63 -31.00
CA LYS A 357 -7.31 -32.84 -30.45
C LYS A 357 -8.32 -33.92 -30.09
N ARG A 358 -9.43 -33.57 -29.42
CA ARG A 358 -10.52 -34.52 -29.12
C ARG A 358 -11.19 -35.04 -30.38
N TYR A 359 -11.36 -34.21 -31.40
CA TYR A 359 -11.91 -34.62 -32.67
C TYR A 359 -11.01 -35.68 -33.31
N ASP A 360 -9.71 -35.40 -33.43
CA ASP A 360 -8.72 -36.31 -34.01
C ASP A 360 -8.73 -37.64 -33.24
N ASP A 361 -8.61 -37.58 -31.91
CA ASP A 361 -8.59 -38.73 -31.01
C ASP A 361 -9.86 -39.60 -31.13
N VAL A 362 -11.05 -38.99 -31.22
CA VAL A 362 -12.30 -39.74 -31.42
C VAL A 362 -12.41 -40.27 -32.85
N SER A 363 -11.98 -39.50 -33.85
CA SER A 363 -12.08 -39.86 -35.26
C SER A 363 -11.19 -41.07 -35.61
N GLU A 364 -10.00 -41.14 -35.00
CA GLU A 364 -9.01 -42.21 -35.21
C GLU A 364 -9.34 -43.50 -34.44
N ARG A 365 -10.27 -43.47 -33.48
CA ARG A 365 -10.70 -44.69 -32.75
C ARG A 365 -11.21 -45.76 -33.71
N ILE A 366 -10.48 -46.87 -33.79
CA ILE A 366 -10.90 -48.06 -34.53
C ILE A 366 -11.88 -48.82 -33.63
N ILE A 367 -13.10 -49.01 -34.11
CA ILE A 367 -14.09 -49.90 -33.49
C ILE A 367 -14.00 -51.22 -34.23
N GLU A 368 -13.45 -52.24 -33.57
CA GLU A 368 -13.36 -53.58 -34.15
C GLU A 368 -14.71 -54.31 -34.00
N LYS A 369 -15.16 -54.97 -35.06
CA LYS A 369 -16.30 -55.89 -34.96
C LYS A 369 -15.81 -57.13 -34.21
N PRO A 370 -16.39 -57.46 -33.04
CA PRO A 370 -15.98 -58.67 -32.32
C PRO A 370 -16.20 -59.88 -33.23
N THR A 371 -15.16 -60.68 -33.39
CA THR A 371 -15.22 -61.92 -34.18
C THR A 371 -15.43 -63.07 -33.22
N ILE A 372 -16.51 -63.84 -33.42
CA ILE A 372 -16.69 -65.09 -32.66
C ILE A 372 -15.62 -66.07 -33.13
N SER A 373 -14.82 -66.58 -32.19
CA SER A 373 -13.70 -67.45 -32.50
C SER A 373 -14.19 -68.82 -33.00
N GLU A 374 -13.44 -69.46 -33.89
CA GLU A 374 -13.71 -70.85 -34.28
C GLU A 374 -13.65 -71.82 -33.07
N VAL A 375 -12.94 -71.42 -32.00
CA VAL A 375 -12.78 -72.17 -30.74
C VAL A 375 -14.09 -72.25 -29.95
N ASP A 376 -15.02 -71.31 -30.15
CA ASP A 376 -16.34 -71.30 -29.50
C ASP A 376 -17.36 -72.23 -30.20
N THR A 377 -17.01 -72.80 -31.36
CA THR A 377 -17.89 -73.67 -32.13
C THR A 377 -17.83 -75.09 -31.59
N GLN A 378 -18.92 -75.57 -30.99
CA GLN A 378 -19.01 -76.95 -30.50
C GLN A 378 -19.45 -77.86 -31.64
N ARG A 379 -18.56 -78.77 -32.07
CA ARG A 379 -18.83 -79.71 -33.16
C ARG A 379 -18.99 -81.12 -32.64
N CYS A 380 -19.91 -81.87 -33.22
CA CYS A 380 -20.07 -83.29 -32.96
C CYS A 380 -18.80 -84.05 -33.42
N PRO A 381 -18.12 -84.80 -32.55
CA PRO A 381 -16.87 -85.49 -32.91
C PRO A 381 -17.04 -86.64 -33.92
N ASN A 382 -18.28 -87.05 -34.23
CA ASN A 382 -18.57 -88.17 -35.13
C ASN A 382 -18.99 -87.74 -36.55
N CYS A 383 -19.79 -86.67 -36.68
CA CYS A 383 -20.29 -86.18 -37.97
C CYS A 383 -19.95 -84.72 -38.26
N ASN A 384 -19.21 -84.06 -37.36
CA ASN A 384 -18.77 -82.67 -37.45
C ASN A 384 -19.88 -81.60 -37.50
N TYR A 385 -21.12 -81.96 -37.16
CA TYR A 385 -22.26 -81.04 -37.08
C TYR A 385 -22.11 -80.04 -35.92
N VAL A 386 -22.45 -78.77 -36.13
CA VAL A 386 -22.36 -77.72 -35.12
C VAL A 386 -23.53 -77.83 -34.13
N LEU A 387 -23.23 -78.12 -32.88
CA LEU A 387 -24.21 -78.40 -31.82
C LEU A 387 -24.78 -77.13 -31.20
N ASN A 388 -24.05 -76.01 -31.22
CA ASN A 388 -24.41 -74.76 -30.54
C ASN A 388 -24.75 -73.59 -31.49
N GLN A 389 -25.30 -73.88 -32.68
CA GLN A 389 -25.57 -72.87 -33.71
C GLN A 389 -26.47 -71.72 -33.21
N ASP A 390 -27.56 -72.03 -32.49
CA ASP A 390 -28.49 -71.01 -31.97
C ASP A 390 -27.84 -70.04 -30.97
N GLU A 391 -26.85 -70.51 -30.20
CA GLU A 391 -26.10 -69.68 -29.25
C GLU A 391 -25.07 -68.81 -29.96
N LEU A 392 -24.41 -69.34 -31.00
CA LEU A 392 -23.50 -68.58 -31.85
C LEU A 392 -24.26 -67.48 -32.59
N ASP A 393 -25.45 -67.75 -33.11
CA ASP A 393 -26.29 -66.76 -33.80
C ASP A 393 -26.75 -65.64 -32.85
N LYS A 394 -27.14 -65.98 -31.62
CA LYS A 394 -27.47 -64.99 -30.58
C LYS A 394 -26.27 -64.11 -30.20
N LYS A 395 -25.10 -64.72 -29.98
CA LYS A 395 -23.86 -63.97 -29.69
C LYS A 395 -23.45 -63.08 -30.86
N ASN A 396 -23.58 -63.57 -32.09
CA ASN A 396 -23.29 -62.80 -33.30
C ASN A 396 -24.20 -61.58 -33.38
N LYS A 397 -25.50 -61.77 -33.17
CA LYS A 397 -26.47 -60.67 -33.15
C LYS A 397 -26.18 -59.65 -32.05
N GLN A 398 -25.88 -60.09 -30.83
CA GLN A 398 -25.49 -59.20 -29.73
C GLN A 398 -24.21 -58.42 -30.04
N SER A 399 -23.22 -59.08 -30.65
CA SER A 399 -21.98 -58.45 -31.10
C SER A 399 -22.23 -57.39 -32.19
N GLU A 400 -23.13 -57.66 -33.13
CA GLU A 400 -23.52 -56.69 -34.17
C GLU A 400 -24.28 -55.50 -33.60
N GLU A 401 -25.19 -55.72 -32.65
CA GLU A 401 -25.92 -54.65 -31.97
C GLU A 401 -24.97 -53.78 -31.14
N TYR A 402 -24.02 -54.39 -30.42
CA TYR A 402 -22.98 -53.68 -29.68
C TYR A 402 -22.08 -52.84 -30.59
N TYR A 403 -21.63 -53.43 -31.71
CA TYR A 403 -20.82 -52.73 -32.71
C TYR A 403 -21.54 -51.49 -33.28
N LYS A 404 -22.79 -51.66 -33.72
CA LYS A 404 -23.62 -50.56 -34.23
C LYS A 404 -23.84 -49.47 -33.17
N LEU A 405 -24.01 -49.86 -31.90
CA LEU A 405 -24.17 -48.91 -30.81
C LEU A 405 -22.88 -48.10 -30.58
N GLN A 406 -21.70 -48.74 -30.63
CA GLN A 406 -20.41 -48.05 -30.51
C GLN A 406 -20.16 -47.09 -31.66
N GLU A 407 -20.44 -47.48 -32.91
CA GLU A 407 -20.35 -46.58 -34.07
C GLU A 407 -21.29 -45.39 -33.93
N LYS A 408 -22.53 -45.63 -33.49
CA LYS A 408 -23.50 -44.57 -33.25
C LYS A 408 -23.01 -43.59 -32.18
N ASN A 409 -22.50 -44.09 -31.05
CA ASN A 409 -21.97 -43.27 -29.96
C ASN A 409 -20.78 -42.42 -30.43
N LYS A 410 -19.86 -43.01 -31.20
CA LYS A 410 -18.73 -42.28 -31.82
C LYS A 410 -19.23 -41.14 -32.71
N ASN A 411 -20.21 -41.41 -33.58
CA ASN A 411 -20.78 -40.38 -34.46
C ASN A 411 -21.51 -39.27 -33.69
N GLU A 412 -22.23 -39.60 -32.63
CA GLU A 412 -22.88 -38.62 -31.75
C GLU A 412 -21.86 -37.77 -30.99
N GLU A 413 -20.75 -38.36 -30.51
CA GLU A 413 -19.66 -37.63 -29.88
C GLU A 413 -19.00 -36.65 -30.86
N LEU A 414 -18.69 -37.10 -32.09
CA LEU A 414 -18.14 -36.24 -33.15
C LEU A 414 -19.10 -35.08 -33.49
N ALA A 415 -20.40 -35.35 -33.61
CA ALA A 415 -21.39 -34.31 -33.89
C ALA A 415 -21.45 -33.24 -32.78
N LYS A 416 -21.34 -33.66 -31.50
CA LYS A 416 -21.27 -32.73 -30.36
C LYS A 416 -19.99 -31.89 -30.39
N ILE A 417 -18.84 -32.51 -30.65
CA ILE A 417 -17.55 -31.79 -30.75
C ILE A 417 -17.61 -30.74 -31.87
N ILE A 418 -18.15 -31.10 -33.04
CA ILE A 418 -18.31 -30.16 -34.17
C ILE A 418 -19.24 -29.00 -33.80
N ALA A 419 -20.37 -29.27 -33.14
CA ALA A 419 -21.32 -28.23 -32.75
C ALA A 419 -20.70 -27.23 -31.75
N ILE A 420 -19.99 -27.73 -30.74
CA ILE A 420 -19.27 -26.90 -29.77
C ILE A 420 -18.16 -26.11 -30.48
N GLY A 421 -17.39 -26.76 -31.35
CA GLY A 421 -16.31 -26.11 -32.10
C GLY A 421 -16.78 -24.95 -32.97
N LYS A 422 -17.95 -25.07 -33.62
CA LYS A 422 -18.57 -23.96 -34.37
C LYS A 422 -18.93 -22.79 -33.46
N ALA A 423 -19.58 -23.06 -32.32
CA ALA A 423 -19.96 -22.02 -31.37
C ALA A 423 -18.73 -21.30 -30.76
N VAL A 424 -17.65 -22.03 -30.48
CA VAL A 424 -16.38 -21.45 -30.02
C VAL A 424 -15.75 -20.58 -31.12
N ALA A 425 -15.78 -21.03 -32.38
CA ALA A 425 -15.26 -20.24 -33.50
C ALA A 425 -16.02 -18.91 -33.70
N GLU A 426 -17.36 -18.93 -33.61
CA GLU A 426 -18.18 -17.72 -33.69
C GLU A 426 -17.87 -16.73 -32.55
N LYS A 427 -17.77 -17.23 -31.31
CA LYS A 427 -17.38 -16.40 -30.15
C LYS A 427 -15.99 -15.79 -30.33
N LEU A 428 -15.03 -16.56 -30.86
CA LEU A 428 -13.68 -16.09 -31.10
C LEU A 428 -13.66 -14.95 -32.13
N GLU A 429 -14.44 -15.04 -33.20
CA GLU A 429 -14.56 -13.95 -34.17
C GLU A 429 -15.22 -12.71 -33.55
N MET A 430 -16.28 -12.88 -32.75
CA MET A 430 -16.90 -11.78 -32.03
C MET A 430 -15.91 -11.07 -31.10
N TYR A 431 -15.16 -11.81 -30.28
CA TYR A 431 -14.18 -11.22 -29.37
C TYR A 431 -13.07 -10.46 -30.11
N LYS A 432 -12.62 -10.97 -31.26
CA LYS A 432 -11.62 -10.29 -32.09
C LYS A 432 -12.15 -8.98 -32.68
N LEU A 433 -13.40 -8.97 -33.16
CA LEU A 433 -14.03 -7.76 -33.69
C LEU A 433 -14.25 -6.70 -32.61
N ASP A 434 -14.70 -7.12 -31.42
CA ASP A 434 -14.86 -6.24 -30.27
C ASP A 434 -13.51 -5.67 -29.84
N LEU A 435 -12.45 -6.49 -29.81
CA LEU A 435 -11.09 -6.05 -29.49
C LEU A 435 -10.61 -4.96 -30.45
N GLU A 436 -10.72 -5.20 -31.76
CA GLU A 436 -10.32 -4.22 -32.78
C GLU A 436 -11.09 -2.90 -32.64
N THR A 437 -12.38 -2.99 -32.33
CA THR A 437 -13.23 -1.81 -32.12
C THR A 437 -12.78 -1.01 -30.90
N LYS A 438 -12.42 -1.67 -29.80
CA LYS A 438 -11.97 -1.03 -28.56
C LYS A 438 -10.57 -0.45 -28.69
N GLU A 439 -9.65 -1.13 -29.37
CA GLU A 439 -8.30 -0.62 -29.64
C GLU A 439 -8.34 0.68 -30.46
N LYS A 440 -9.27 0.80 -31.42
CA LYS A 440 -9.48 2.04 -32.19
C LYS A 440 -9.93 3.24 -31.34
N LEU A 441 -10.44 3.03 -30.13
CA LEU A 441 -10.88 4.11 -29.23
C LEU A 441 -9.76 4.65 -28.34
N GLU A 442 -8.65 3.92 -28.14
CA GLU A 442 -7.55 4.37 -27.28
C GLU A 442 -6.86 5.63 -27.81
N GLU A 443 -6.44 5.63 -29.08
CA GLU A 443 -5.63 6.72 -29.64
C GLU A 443 -6.36 8.08 -29.66
N PRO A 444 -7.66 8.17 -30.03
CA PRO A 444 -8.41 9.41 -29.90
C PRO A 444 -8.46 9.93 -28.46
N LEU A 445 -8.64 9.04 -27.47
CA LEU A 445 -8.67 9.42 -26.05
C LEU A 445 -7.31 9.90 -25.55
N LYS A 446 -6.22 9.19 -25.88
CA LYS A 446 -4.85 9.61 -25.56
C LYS A 446 -4.52 10.98 -26.16
N THR A 447 -4.89 11.18 -27.43
CA THR A 447 -4.71 12.46 -28.12
C THR A 447 -5.48 13.57 -27.42
N ALA A 448 -6.77 13.35 -27.12
CA ALA A 448 -7.60 14.34 -26.44
C ALA A 448 -7.08 14.67 -25.02
N ILE A 449 -6.58 13.68 -24.27
CA ILE A 449 -5.96 13.91 -22.96
C ILE A 449 -4.71 14.80 -23.11
N GLN A 450 -3.85 14.51 -24.08
CA GLN A 450 -2.62 15.27 -24.30
C GLN A 450 -2.90 16.71 -24.73
N GLU A 451 -3.85 16.91 -25.65
CA GLU A 451 -4.29 18.24 -26.09
C GLU A 451 -4.86 19.07 -24.93
N ASN A 452 -5.73 18.46 -24.11
CA ASN A 452 -6.28 19.12 -22.92
C ASN A 452 -5.20 19.44 -21.88
N LYS A 453 -4.21 18.56 -21.67
CA LYS A 453 -3.06 18.82 -20.78
C LYS A 453 -2.23 20.02 -21.27
N ASN A 454 -1.99 20.11 -22.57
CA ASN A 454 -1.28 21.24 -23.18
C ASN A 454 -2.08 22.55 -23.00
N GLU A 455 -3.39 22.53 -23.25
CA GLU A 455 -4.26 23.70 -23.05
C GLU A 455 -4.29 24.12 -21.56
N PHE A 456 -4.38 23.15 -20.65
CA PHE A 456 -4.35 23.41 -19.21
C PHE A 456 -3.04 24.10 -18.78
N SER A 457 -1.90 23.63 -19.28
CA SER A 457 -0.58 24.23 -19.00
C SER A 457 -0.48 25.68 -19.50
N LEU A 458 -1.00 25.96 -20.70
CA LEU A 458 -1.06 27.32 -21.25
C LEU A 458 -1.93 28.24 -20.41
N ILE A 459 -3.09 27.78 -19.95
CA ILE A 459 -3.98 28.56 -19.09
C ILE A 459 -3.35 28.79 -17.72
N ALA A 460 -2.70 27.78 -17.12
CA ALA A 460 -2.00 27.91 -15.85
C ALA A 460 -0.90 28.98 -15.91
N THR A 461 -0.11 28.99 -17.00
CA THR A 461 0.92 30.01 -17.24
C THR A 461 0.30 31.41 -17.34
N ARG A 462 -0.78 31.56 -18.10
CA ARG A 462 -1.47 32.85 -18.24
C ARG A 462 -2.09 33.34 -16.94
N ARG A 463 -2.60 32.42 -16.10
CA ARG A 463 -3.11 32.76 -14.75
C ARG A 463 -2.00 33.26 -13.84
N ALA A 464 -0.80 32.67 -13.90
CA ALA A 464 0.34 33.11 -13.12
C ALA A 464 0.77 34.54 -13.49
N ASP A 465 0.93 34.82 -14.78
CA ASP A 465 1.23 36.18 -15.30
C ASP A 465 0.15 37.19 -14.88
N LEU A 466 -1.13 36.82 -15.01
CA LEU A 466 -2.23 37.69 -14.62
C LEU A 466 -2.26 37.97 -13.11
N ASN A 467 -1.92 36.99 -12.29
CA ASN A 467 -1.82 37.16 -10.84
C ASN A 467 -0.67 38.09 -10.46
N GLU A 468 0.48 37.99 -11.14
CA GLU A 468 1.59 38.93 -10.96
C GLU A 468 1.18 40.36 -11.34
N GLN A 469 0.45 40.54 -12.45
CA GLN A 469 -0.10 41.83 -12.85
C GLN A 469 -1.06 42.40 -11.78
N ILE A 470 -1.94 41.56 -11.21
CA ILE A 470 -2.85 41.96 -10.12
C ILE A 470 -2.05 42.44 -8.89
N GLU A 471 -1.03 41.69 -8.47
CA GLU A 471 -0.18 42.07 -7.34
C GLU A 471 0.59 43.37 -7.59
N ASN A 472 1.08 43.59 -8.82
CA ASN A 472 1.75 44.84 -9.17
C ASN A 472 0.78 46.03 -9.15
N ILE A 473 -0.47 45.87 -9.59
CA ILE A 473 -1.49 46.91 -9.48
C ILE A 473 -1.78 47.22 -8.00
N ARG A 474 -1.90 46.19 -7.14
CA ARG A 474 -2.14 46.38 -5.69
C ARG A 474 -1.07 47.26 -5.03
N LYS A 475 0.20 47.14 -5.44
CA LYS A 475 1.31 47.97 -4.94
C LYS A 475 1.19 49.45 -5.31
N THR A 476 0.41 49.80 -6.34
CA THR A 476 0.22 51.20 -6.77
C THR A 476 -0.89 51.93 -6.00
N ILE A 477 -1.71 51.19 -5.24
CA ILE A 477 -2.81 51.76 -4.47
C ILE A 477 -2.26 52.58 -3.30
N ARG A 478 -2.73 53.82 -3.17
CA ARG A 478 -2.40 54.69 -2.05
C ARG A 478 -3.39 54.47 -0.90
N TYR A 479 -2.88 54.34 0.32
CA TYR A 479 -3.71 54.15 1.51
C TYR A 479 -4.09 55.47 2.20
N SER A 480 -3.33 56.54 1.96
CA SER A 480 -3.59 57.86 2.52
C SER A 480 -3.17 58.98 1.56
N PHE A 481 -3.85 60.11 1.68
CA PHE A 481 -3.51 61.36 1.01
C PHE A 481 -3.86 62.52 1.95
N ILE A 482 -2.93 63.45 2.13
CA ILE A 482 -3.10 64.68 2.91
C ILE A 482 -2.57 65.80 2.01
N SER A 483 -3.41 66.78 1.68
CA SER A 483 -2.98 67.93 0.87
C SER A 483 -2.19 68.94 1.70
N ASP A 484 -1.37 69.75 1.03
CA ASP A 484 -0.62 70.86 1.66
C ASP A 484 -1.58 71.79 2.41
N LYS A 485 -2.75 72.06 1.84
CA LYS A 485 -3.80 72.86 2.46
C LYS A 485 -4.36 72.23 3.75
N THR A 486 -4.49 70.90 3.81
CA THR A 486 -4.86 70.19 5.04
C THR A 486 -3.74 70.26 6.08
N SER A 487 -2.49 70.14 5.66
CA SER A 487 -1.32 70.30 6.52
C SER A 487 -1.20 71.74 7.08
N GLU A 488 -1.42 72.75 6.25
CA GLU A 488 -1.43 74.16 6.63
C GLU A 488 -2.55 74.46 7.61
N LEU A 489 -3.77 73.96 7.36
CA LEU A 489 -4.89 74.10 8.28
C LEU A 489 -4.60 73.44 9.64
N LEU A 490 -3.92 72.29 9.66
CA LEU A 490 -3.49 71.66 10.92
C LEU A 490 -2.50 72.54 11.68
N ILE A 491 -1.54 73.15 10.99
CA ILE A 491 -0.56 74.09 11.59
C ILE A 491 -1.25 75.38 12.06
N GLU A 492 -2.18 75.93 11.29
CA GLU A 492 -2.95 77.12 11.67
C GLU A 492 -3.83 76.84 12.90
N ILE A 493 -4.45 75.67 12.96
CA ILE A 493 -5.20 75.20 14.13
C ILE A 493 -4.27 75.06 15.33
N GLU A 494 -3.07 74.52 15.19
CA GLU A 494 -2.08 74.44 16.28
C GLU A 494 -1.63 75.83 16.74
N LYS A 495 -1.28 76.73 15.82
CA LYS A 495 -0.91 78.11 16.16
C LYS A 495 -2.03 78.86 16.86
N LYS A 496 -3.29 78.70 16.39
CA LYS A 496 -4.45 79.30 17.06
C LYS A 496 -4.70 78.69 18.43
N LYS A 497 -4.50 77.37 18.60
CA LYS A 497 -4.53 76.71 19.91
C LYS A 497 -3.42 77.23 20.84
N GLU A 498 -2.22 77.50 20.34
CA GLU A 498 -1.13 78.10 21.11
C GLU A 498 -1.39 79.57 21.46
N GLU A 499 -1.94 80.36 20.53
CA GLU A 499 -2.37 81.75 20.76
C GLU A 499 -3.40 81.81 21.89
N ILE A 500 -4.41 80.94 21.83
CA ILE A 500 -5.40 80.74 22.88
C ILE A 500 -4.72 80.32 24.20
N LYS A 501 -3.74 79.42 24.17
CA LYS A 501 -3.01 78.96 25.36
C LYS A 501 -2.16 80.06 26.01
N LEU A 502 -1.55 80.93 25.21
CA LEU A 502 -0.78 82.09 25.67
C LEU A 502 -1.70 83.17 26.27
N LEU A 503 -2.83 83.45 25.63
CA LEU A 503 -3.87 84.36 26.15
C LEU A 503 -4.47 83.87 27.48
N ASN A 504 -4.49 82.54 27.68
CA ASN A 504 -4.91 81.90 28.94
C ASN A 504 -3.85 81.94 30.06
N SER A 505 -2.59 82.30 29.78
CA SER A 505 -1.48 82.22 30.77
C SER A 505 -1.29 83.46 31.66
N SER A 506 -2.05 84.54 31.41
CA SER A 506 -1.93 85.82 32.13
C SER A 506 -3.06 86.12 33.10
N ASP A 507 -3.80 85.11 33.58
CA ASP A 507 -4.89 85.29 34.54
C ASP A 507 -4.67 84.43 35.79
N THR A 508 -4.19 85.06 36.86
CA THR A 508 -4.22 84.50 38.23
C THR A 508 -5.61 84.74 38.81
N SER A 509 -6.51 83.77 38.61
CA SER A 509 -7.84 83.78 39.21
C SER A 509 -8.38 82.37 39.48
N SER A 510 -8.63 82.13 40.78
CA SER A 510 -9.43 81.12 41.50
C SER A 510 -9.07 79.62 41.45
N LEU A 511 -8.79 79.06 42.64
CA LEU A 511 -8.75 77.62 42.93
C LEU A 511 -10.06 76.91 42.52
N ASP A 512 -11.18 77.64 42.54
CA ASP A 512 -12.51 77.14 42.20
C ASP A 512 -12.65 76.73 40.73
N LYS A 513 -11.95 77.41 39.80
CA LYS A 513 -11.90 77.03 38.39
C LYS A 513 -11.15 75.71 38.17
N GLN A 514 -10.11 75.45 38.95
CA GLN A 514 -9.37 74.18 38.87
C GLN A 514 -10.20 73.00 39.36
N VAL A 515 -11.01 73.20 40.40
CA VAL A 515 -11.97 72.21 40.90
C VAL A 515 -13.04 71.93 39.83
N ALA A 516 -13.64 72.96 39.24
CA ALA A 516 -14.65 72.79 38.18
C ALA A 516 -14.10 72.10 36.91
N ILE A 517 -12.84 72.38 36.54
CA ILE A 517 -12.17 71.69 35.43
C ILE A 517 -11.92 70.22 35.77
N ALA A 518 -11.44 69.93 36.99
CA ALA A 518 -11.19 68.55 37.43
C ALA A 518 -12.49 67.73 37.51
N GLU A 519 -13.61 68.32 37.93
CA GLU A 519 -14.93 67.68 37.91
C GLU A 519 -15.40 67.35 36.49
N ILE A 520 -15.17 68.26 35.52
CA ILE A 520 -15.49 68.00 34.11
C ILE A 520 -14.54 66.96 33.51
N GLU A 521 -13.26 66.93 33.88
CA GLU A 521 -12.33 65.88 33.47
C GLU A 521 -12.73 64.50 34.03
N LEU A 522 -13.15 64.42 35.28
CA LEU A 522 -13.76 63.22 35.87
C LEU A 522 -15.01 62.79 35.09
N SER A 523 -15.86 63.75 34.69
CA SER A 523 -17.07 63.46 33.89
C SER A 523 -16.77 62.88 32.50
N LYS A 524 -15.53 63.02 31.99
CA LYS A 524 -15.12 62.44 30.71
C LYS A 524 -14.71 60.98 30.82
N GLU A 525 -14.36 60.49 32.00
CA GLU A 525 -13.81 59.13 32.15
C GLU A 525 -14.77 58.07 31.59
N GLU A 526 -16.07 58.21 31.84
CA GLU A 526 -17.10 57.30 31.34
C GLU A 526 -17.20 57.32 29.81
N TYR A 527 -17.13 58.51 29.19
CA TYR A 527 -17.15 58.65 27.73
C TYR A 527 -15.83 58.22 27.08
N GLN A 528 -14.71 58.42 27.76
CA GLN A 528 -13.39 58.01 27.29
C GLN A 528 -13.26 56.49 27.30
N LYS A 529 -13.88 55.84 28.31
CA LYS A 529 -14.04 54.39 28.35
C LYS A 529 -14.79 53.87 27.11
N VAL A 530 -15.90 54.50 26.73
CA VAL A 530 -16.66 54.16 25.50
C VAL A 530 -15.78 54.30 24.24
N LEU A 531 -14.99 55.36 24.11
CA LEU A 531 -14.05 55.50 22.99
C LEU A 531 -12.97 54.40 22.98
N ASN A 532 -12.41 54.09 24.16
CA ASN A 532 -11.38 53.06 24.32
C ASN A 532 -11.92 51.65 23.99
N ASP A 533 -13.14 51.35 24.41
CA ASP A 533 -13.82 50.09 24.13
C ASP A 533 -14.08 49.93 22.61
N ARG A 534 -14.50 51.00 21.91
CA ARG A 534 -14.62 51.00 20.44
C ARG A 534 -13.28 50.79 19.74
N ASN A 535 -12.20 51.44 20.23
CA ASN A 535 -10.85 51.23 19.69
C ASN A 535 -10.34 49.81 19.94
N ALA A 536 -10.62 49.23 21.11
CA ALA A 536 -10.31 47.84 21.42
C ALA A 536 -11.03 46.87 20.49
N TYR A 537 -12.32 47.12 20.19
CA TYR A 537 -13.08 46.37 19.20
C TYR A 537 -12.47 46.47 17.79
N LEU A 538 -12.16 47.67 17.31
CA LEU A 538 -11.56 47.87 15.97
C LEU A 538 -10.20 47.15 15.86
N THR A 539 -9.36 47.25 16.89
CA THR A 539 -8.07 46.55 16.94
C THR A 539 -8.27 45.03 16.93
N ALA A 540 -9.27 44.52 17.66
CA ALA A 540 -9.63 43.10 17.65
C ALA A 540 -10.08 42.65 16.26
N GLN A 541 -10.87 43.45 15.54
CA GLN A 541 -11.30 43.16 14.17
C GLN A 541 -10.13 43.10 13.17
N GLU A 542 -9.13 43.99 13.31
CA GLU A 542 -7.91 43.92 12.48
C GLU A 542 -7.11 42.64 12.73
N HIS A 543 -6.95 42.25 13.99
CA HIS A 543 -6.29 41.00 14.35
C HIS A 543 -7.06 39.76 13.87
N ILE A 544 -8.39 39.76 13.97
CA ILE A 544 -9.23 38.67 13.44
C ILE A 544 -8.99 38.51 11.94
N LYS A 545 -9.06 39.60 11.16
CA LYS A 545 -8.79 39.56 9.71
C LYS A 545 -7.39 39.03 9.38
N LYS A 546 -6.39 39.36 10.19
CA LYS A 546 -5.02 38.85 10.03
C LYS A 546 -4.97 37.34 10.31
N PHE A 547 -5.54 36.88 11.43
CA PHE A 547 -5.56 35.47 11.79
C PHE A 547 -6.40 34.62 10.82
N GLU A 548 -7.47 35.16 10.25
CA GLU A 548 -8.25 34.48 9.20
C GLU A 548 -7.41 34.24 7.93
N LYS A 549 -6.60 35.23 7.51
CA LYS A 549 -5.67 35.06 6.39
C LYS A 549 -4.60 34.00 6.69
N GLU A 550 -4.00 34.04 7.88
CA GLU A 550 -3.01 33.04 8.32
C GLU A 550 -3.62 31.64 8.38
N LYS A 551 -4.87 31.53 8.85
CA LYS A 551 -5.62 30.27 8.91
C LYS A 551 -5.85 29.68 7.52
N ILE A 552 -6.25 30.50 6.55
CA ILE A 552 -6.40 30.06 5.16
C ILE A 552 -5.07 29.54 4.60
N SER A 553 -3.97 30.26 4.86
CA SER A 553 -2.62 29.84 4.44
C SER A 553 -2.24 28.49 5.05
N ALA A 554 -2.43 28.32 6.37
CA ALA A 554 -2.16 27.05 7.05
C ALA A 554 -3.07 25.91 6.55
N GLY A 555 -4.32 26.22 6.18
CA GLY A 555 -5.22 25.27 5.52
C GLY A 555 -4.71 24.80 4.17
N ASN A 556 -4.19 25.69 3.35
CA ASN A 556 -3.59 25.35 2.05
C ASN A 556 -2.34 24.47 2.23
N GLU A 557 -1.44 24.84 3.16
CA GLU A 557 -0.26 24.03 3.49
C GLU A 557 -0.65 22.62 3.95
N MET A 558 -1.69 22.49 4.79
CA MET A 558 -2.19 21.19 5.24
C MET A 558 -2.64 20.32 4.06
N ILE A 559 -3.40 20.89 3.12
CA ILE A 559 -3.87 20.21 1.91
C ILE A 559 -2.68 19.77 1.04
N GLU A 560 -1.68 20.63 0.85
CA GLU A 560 -0.47 20.30 0.09
C GLU A 560 0.27 19.11 0.72
N PHE A 561 0.47 19.12 2.04
CA PHE A 561 1.11 17.98 2.72
C PHE A 561 0.28 16.69 2.68
N GLU A 562 -1.06 16.78 2.72
CA GLU A 562 -1.94 15.63 2.52
C GLU A 562 -1.81 15.06 1.10
N GLN A 563 -1.74 15.91 0.07
CA GLN A 563 -1.50 15.48 -1.31
C GLN A 563 -0.15 14.79 -1.47
N LEU A 564 0.92 15.36 -0.89
CA LEU A 564 2.24 14.74 -0.92
C LEU A 564 2.26 13.39 -0.19
N LEU A 565 1.53 13.27 0.93
CA LEU A 565 1.38 11.99 1.63
C LEU A 565 0.66 10.94 0.78
N LEU A 566 -0.38 11.33 0.03
CA LEU A 566 -1.04 10.43 -0.93
C LEU A 566 -0.08 9.97 -2.02
N LEU A 567 0.77 10.86 -2.56
CA LEU A 567 1.79 10.47 -3.54
C LEU A 567 2.79 9.46 -2.98
N VAL A 568 3.14 9.50 -1.69
CA VAL A 568 4.04 8.50 -1.07
C VAL A 568 3.38 7.12 -1.04
N ASN A 569 2.09 7.07 -0.72
CA ASN A 569 1.33 5.82 -0.76
C ASN A 569 1.23 5.30 -2.21
N GLU A 570 1.00 6.19 -3.16
CA GLU A 570 0.91 5.87 -4.59
C GLU A 570 2.25 5.37 -5.14
N PHE A 571 3.39 5.94 -4.71
CA PHE A 571 4.72 5.43 -5.05
C PHE A 571 4.90 3.99 -4.56
N THR A 572 4.50 3.71 -3.32
CA THR A 572 4.58 2.36 -2.75
C THR A 572 3.69 1.39 -3.52
N LEU A 573 2.46 1.79 -3.85
CA LEU A 573 1.50 0.98 -4.61
C LEU A 573 2.00 0.70 -6.02
N THR A 574 2.49 1.73 -6.72
CA THR A 574 3.06 1.62 -8.08
C THR A 574 4.25 0.65 -8.06
N LYS A 575 5.20 0.83 -7.12
CA LYS A 575 6.35 -0.06 -6.99
C LYS A 575 5.94 -1.51 -6.73
N LEU A 576 5.00 -1.74 -5.81
CA LEU A 576 4.50 -3.09 -5.50
C LEU A 576 3.77 -3.74 -6.68
N THR A 577 3.05 -2.98 -7.49
CA THR A 577 2.36 -3.51 -8.68
C THR A 577 3.34 -3.87 -9.80
N MET A 578 4.44 -3.13 -9.93
CA MET A 578 5.48 -3.42 -10.93
C MET A 578 6.23 -4.73 -10.67
N PHE A 579 6.25 -5.21 -9.41
CA PHE A 579 6.87 -6.49 -9.07
C PHE A 579 6.21 -7.70 -9.71
N ASP A 580 4.95 -7.61 -10.14
CA ASP A 580 4.23 -8.75 -10.75
C ASP A 580 4.99 -9.31 -11.97
N LYS A 581 5.61 -8.45 -12.78
CA LYS A 581 6.43 -8.88 -13.92
C LYS A 581 7.67 -9.65 -13.48
N HIS A 582 8.32 -9.22 -12.39
CA HIS A 582 9.51 -9.89 -11.85
C HIS A 582 9.13 -11.23 -11.21
N VAL A 583 8.00 -11.28 -10.50
CA VAL A 583 7.44 -12.52 -9.95
C VAL A 583 7.17 -13.53 -11.06
N SER A 584 6.47 -13.11 -12.14
CA SER A 584 6.17 -13.99 -13.26
C SER A 584 7.41 -14.52 -14.00
N LYS A 585 8.54 -13.80 -13.96
CA LYS A 585 9.80 -14.27 -14.56
C LYS A 585 10.34 -15.51 -13.83
N VAL A 586 10.24 -15.54 -12.50
CA VAL A 586 10.78 -16.63 -11.67
C VAL A 586 9.75 -17.73 -11.44
N PHE A 587 8.51 -17.37 -11.10
CA PHE A 587 7.46 -18.31 -10.69
C PHE A 587 6.46 -18.64 -11.81
N GLY A 588 6.62 -18.08 -13.00
CA GLY A 588 5.67 -18.25 -14.11
C GLY A 588 4.30 -17.66 -13.81
N ASN A 589 3.27 -18.14 -14.53
CA ASN A 589 1.89 -17.68 -14.37
C ASN A 589 1.03 -18.61 -13.51
N ARG A 590 1.64 -19.68 -12.97
CA ARG A 590 0.92 -20.70 -12.18
C ARG A 590 0.74 -20.28 -10.73
N VAL A 591 1.56 -19.37 -10.20
CA VAL A 591 1.43 -18.84 -8.85
C VAL A 591 1.50 -17.32 -8.89
N LYS A 592 0.66 -16.66 -8.10
CA LYS A 592 0.69 -15.21 -7.89
C LYS A 592 1.19 -14.88 -6.50
N PHE A 593 2.01 -13.84 -6.37
CA PHE A 593 2.37 -13.30 -5.06
C PHE A 593 1.51 -12.09 -4.76
N THR A 594 0.70 -12.17 -3.71
CA THR A 594 -0.06 -11.01 -3.25
C THR A 594 0.82 -10.13 -2.40
N LEU A 595 1.12 -8.92 -2.90
CA LEU A 595 1.94 -7.92 -2.20
C LEU A 595 1.10 -6.83 -1.50
N ILE A 596 -0.15 -6.67 -1.92
CA ILE A 596 -1.09 -5.67 -1.44
C ILE A 596 -2.39 -6.36 -1.06
N LYS A 597 -2.92 -6.04 0.13
CA LYS A 597 -4.24 -6.49 0.58
C LYS A 597 -5.15 -5.29 0.81
N ASN A 598 -6.16 -5.14 -0.04
CA ASN A 598 -7.18 -4.11 0.13
C ASN A 598 -8.01 -4.37 1.39
N ASN A 599 -8.33 -3.30 2.11
CA ASN A 599 -9.17 -3.32 3.31
C ASN A 599 -10.63 -3.05 2.94
N ILE A 600 -11.53 -3.20 3.93
CA ILE A 600 -12.97 -2.95 3.75
C ILE A 600 -13.23 -1.48 3.36
N LYS A 601 -12.42 -0.56 3.89
CA LYS A 601 -12.50 0.86 3.54
C LYS A 601 -11.86 1.07 2.16
N GLU A 602 -12.63 1.63 1.24
CA GLU A 602 -12.17 1.99 -0.10
C GLU A 602 -10.91 2.88 -0.05
N GLY A 603 -9.95 2.57 -0.93
CA GLY A 603 -8.64 3.24 -0.96
C GLY A 603 -7.68 2.90 0.19
N SER A 604 -8.08 2.05 1.15
CA SER A 604 -7.21 1.58 2.23
C SER A 604 -6.68 0.18 1.94
N TRP A 605 -5.39 -0.04 2.18
CA TRP A 605 -4.73 -1.31 1.95
C TRP A 605 -3.62 -1.55 2.98
N ASN A 606 -3.16 -2.79 3.08
CA ASN A 606 -2.02 -3.21 3.87
C ASN A 606 -0.99 -3.90 2.98
N GLU A 607 0.29 -3.66 3.26
CA GLU A 607 1.37 -4.45 2.69
C GLU A 607 1.34 -5.88 3.24
N VAL A 608 1.49 -6.86 2.34
CA VAL A 608 1.55 -8.29 2.64
C VAL A 608 2.54 -8.99 1.72
N CYS A 609 2.88 -10.25 1.96
CA CYS A 609 3.60 -11.06 0.99
C CYS A 609 3.25 -12.53 1.21
N TYR A 610 2.45 -13.10 0.32
CA TYR A 610 2.14 -14.53 0.35
C TYR A 610 1.83 -15.05 -1.06
N PRO A 611 2.21 -16.30 -1.37
CA PRO A 611 1.86 -16.94 -2.63
C PRO A 611 0.39 -17.39 -2.64
N SER A 612 -0.17 -17.50 -3.84
CA SER A 612 -1.40 -18.24 -4.10
C SER A 612 -1.13 -19.75 -4.24
N VAL A 613 -2.19 -20.55 -4.22
CA VAL A 613 -2.17 -21.95 -4.65
C VAL A 613 -1.88 -22.02 -6.15
N ILE A 614 -1.16 -23.06 -6.58
CA ILE A 614 -0.87 -23.29 -8.00
C ILE A 614 -2.16 -23.34 -8.84
N ASP A 615 -2.17 -22.63 -9.95
CA ASP A 615 -3.27 -22.47 -10.91
C ASP A 615 -4.56 -21.88 -10.29
N LYS A 616 -4.47 -21.21 -9.13
CA LYS A 616 -5.60 -20.59 -8.40
C LYS A 616 -5.24 -19.25 -7.78
N ASP A 617 -6.26 -18.42 -7.54
CA ASP A 617 -6.12 -17.12 -6.85
C ASP A 617 -6.31 -17.21 -5.32
N THR A 618 -6.47 -18.43 -4.79
CA THR A 618 -6.61 -18.69 -3.35
C THR A 618 -5.26 -18.55 -2.65
N PRO A 619 -5.14 -17.83 -1.51
CA PRO A 619 -3.91 -17.80 -0.73
C PRO A 619 -3.42 -19.20 -0.36
N PHE A 620 -2.12 -19.47 -0.44
CA PHE A 620 -1.52 -20.79 -0.18
C PHE A 620 -2.05 -21.45 1.11
N ILE A 621 -2.10 -20.69 2.22
CA ILE A 621 -2.50 -21.21 3.52
C ILE A 621 -3.97 -21.64 3.58
N GLN A 622 -4.79 -21.17 2.64
CA GLN A 622 -6.20 -21.54 2.51
C GLN A 622 -6.42 -22.72 1.54
N GLY A 623 -5.36 -23.17 0.85
CA GLY A 623 -5.40 -24.40 0.07
C GLY A 623 -5.55 -25.64 0.96
N SER A 624 -6.14 -26.69 0.41
CA SER A 624 -6.09 -28.05 0.96
C SER A 624 -4.64 -28.54 1.09
N GLY A 625 -4.40 -29.57 1.89
CA GLY A 625 -3.01 -30.01 2.10
C GLY A 625 -2.32 -30.57 0.85
N SER A 626 -3.04 -31.23 -0.06
CA SER A 626 -2.48 -31.62 -1.37
C SER A 626 -2.05 -30.40 -2.17
N GLU A 627 -2.90 -29.37 -2.25
CA GLU A 627 -2.58 -28.12 -2.94
C GLU A 627 -1.38 -27.41 -2.33
N GLN A 628 -1.25 -27.41 -0.99
CA GLN A 628 -0.09 -26.84 -0.30
C GLN A 628 1.19 -27.60 -0.63
N ILE A 629 1.17 -28.93 -0.66
CA ILE A 629 2.34 -29.75 -1.03
C ILE A 629 2.74 -29.47 -2.49
N LEU A 630 1.79 -29.55 -3.42
CA LEU A 630 2.05 -29.34 -4.85
C LEU A 630 2.57 -27.94 -5.14
N THR A 631 1.92 -26.93 -4.55
CA THR A 631 2.36 -25.53 -4.71
C THR A 631 3.72 -25.30 -4.07
N GLY A 632 3.97 -25.87 -2.89
CA GLY A 632 5.25 -25.75 -2.19
C GLY A 632 6.41 -26.34 -2.98
N ILE A 633 6.23 -27.54 -3.54
CA ILE A 633 7.21 -28.19 -4.42
C ILE A 633 7.48 -27.30 -5.64
N TYR A 634 6.43 -26.82 -6.31
CA TYR A 634 6.57 -25.95 -7.48
C TYR A 634 7.34 -24.65 -7.17
N LEU A 635 7.01 -23.99 -6.06
CA LEU A 635 7.69 -22.77 -5.61
C LEU A 635 9.19 -23.03 -5.39
N ILE A 636 9.53 -24.13 -4.73
CA ILE A 636 10.93 -24.47 -4.43
C ILE A 636 11.69 -24.78 -5.71
N ASP A 637 11.11 -25.55 -6.64
CA ASP A 637 11.78 -25.86 -7.90
C ASP A 637 11.99 -24.60 -8.76
N CYS A 638 11.05 -23.64 -8.75
CA CYS A 638 11.25 -22.34 -9.37
C CYS A 638 12.42 -21.57 -8.72
N ILE A 639 12.47 -21.53 -7.38
CA ILE A 639 13.54 -20.85 -6.65
C ILE A 639 14.89 -21.48 -6.97
N ARG A 640 15.00 -22.81 -6.87
CA ARG A 640 16.23 -23.57 -7.16
C ARG A 640 16.75 -23.30 -8.56
N LYS A 641 15.85 -23.25 -9.55
CA LYS A 641 16.20 -22.90 -10.92
C LYS A 641 16.78 -21.49 -11.03
N GLU A 642 16.19 -20.50 -10.37
CA GLU A 642 16.66 -19.11 -10.41
C GLU A 642 18.02 -18.93 -9.71
N ILE A 643 18.26 -19.63 -8.60
CA ILE A 643 19.52 -19.56 -7.86
C ILE A 643 20.56 -20.61 -8.29
N GLU A 644 20.29 -21.33 -9.39
CA GLU A 644 21.16 -22.37 -9.97
C GLU A 644 21.56 -23.49 -9.00
N VAL A 645 20.64 -23.86 -8.10
CA VAL A 645 20.82 -24.95 -7.13
C VAL A 645 20.21 -26.24 -7.69
N GLY A 646 20.97 -27.34 -7.57
CA GLY A 646 20.50 -28.66 -8.01
C GLY A 646 19.42 -29.25 -7.11
N ASN A 647 18.84 -30.38 -7.53
CA ASN A 647 17.76 -31.04 -6.79
C ASN A 647 18.21 -31.42 -5.36
N LEU A 648 17.38 -31.12 -4.37
CA LEU A 648 17.50 -31.58 -2.98
C LEU A 648 16.24 -32.36 -2.59
N PRO A 649 16.30 -33.28 -1.62
CA PRO A 649 15.11 -34.04 -1.22
C PRO A 649 14.02 -33.14 -0.66
N PHE A 650 12.78 -33.39 -1.07
CA PHE A 650 11.59 -32.86 -0.42
C PHE A 650 11.21 -33.76 0.75
N ILE A 651 11.11 -33.17 1.94
CA ILE A 651 10.75 -33.86 3.17
C ILE A 651 9.48 -33.22 3.73
N PHE A 652 8.41 -33.99 3.80
CA PHE A 652 7.13 -33.51 4.33
C PHE A 652 6.32 -34.67 4.90
N ASP A 653 5.53 -34.38 5.93
CA ASP A 653 4.57 -35.36 6.48
C ASP A 653 3.25 -35.34 5.67
N GLU A 654 2.40 -36.34 5.88
CA GLU A 654 1.01 -36.39 5.39
C GLU A 654 0.80 -36.62 3.88
N ALA A 655 1.48 -37.60 3.28
CA ALA A 655 1.18 -38.02 1.89
C ALA A 655 -0.22 -38.59 1.70
N ASP A 656 -0.93 -38.94 2.78
CA ASP A 656 -2.35 -39.33 2.74
C ASP A 656 -3.25 -38.18 2.26
N LYS A 657 -2.78 -36.93 2.32
CA LYS A 657 -3.45 -35.79 1.68
C LYS A 657 -3.35 -35.81 0.15
N LEU A 658 -2.40 -36.55 -0.41
CA LEU A 658 -2.24 -36.75 -1.85
C LEU A 658 -2.98 -38.03 -2.27
N ASP A 659 -3.96 -37.89 -3.15
CA ASP A 659 -4.50 -39.06 -3.84
C ASP A 659 -3.48 -39.60 -4.87
N SER A 660 -3.72 -40.81 -5.38
CA SER A 660 -2.80 -41.45 -6.33
C SER A 660 -2.53 -40.59 -7.57
N ASN A 661 -3.50 -39.78 -7.99
CA ASN A 661 -3.37 -38.88 -9.12
C ASN A 661 -2.48 -37.67 -8.78
N SER A 662 -2.68 -37.06 -7.62
CA SER A 662 -1.90 -35.92 -7.11
C SER A 662 -0.44 -36.30 -6.88
N LEU A 663 -0.19 -37.51 -6.39
CA LEU A 663 1.17 -38.04 -6.25
C LEU A 663 1.83 -38.29 -7.61
N ALA A 664 1.08 -38.81 -8.59
CA ALA A 664 1.57 -39.01 -9.96
C ALA A 664 1.76 -37.70 -10.73
N SER A 665 1.05 -36.63 -10.36
CA SER A 665 1.13 -35.31 -11.00
C SER A 665 2.27 -34.44 -10.45
N ILE A 666 3.08 -34.93 -9.51
CA ILE A 666 4.24 -34.17 -9.02
C ILE A 666 5.31 -34.13 -10.11
N GLU A 667 5.37 -33.00 -10.82
CA GLU A 667 6.36 -32.71 -11.85
C GLU A 667 7.71 -32.26 -11.22
N THR A 668 8.42 -33.16 -10.54
CA THR A 668 9.76 -32.88 -10.00
C THR A 668 10.75 -34.02 -10.23
N GLU A 669 12.00 -33.65 -10.48
CA GLU A 669 13.15 -34.56 -10.52
C GLU A 669 13.80 -34.76 -9.14
N SER A 670 13.28 -34.08 -8.12
CA SER A 670 13.76 -34.20 -6.76
C SER A 670 13.26 -35.47 -6.08
N GLN A 671 14.06 -35.99 -5.17
CA GLN A 671 13.68 -37.10 -4.32
C GLN A 671 12.54 -36.69 -3.38
N LEU A 672 11.53 -37.54 -3.21
CA LEU A 672 10.44 -37.36 -2.25
C LEU A 672 10.63 -38.29 -1.05
N ILE A 673 10.50 -37.73 0.16
CA ILE A 673 10.58 -38.46 1.43
C ILE A 673 9.39 -38.03 2.28
N THR A 674 8.45 -38.96 2.50
CA THR A 674 7.18 -38.63 3.15
C THR A 674 6.59 -39.82 3.90
N THR A 675 5.46 -39.64 4.58
CA THR A 675 4.77 -40.71 5.30
C THR A 675 3.33 -40.89 4.82
N LYS A 676 2.80 -42.11 4.98
CA LYS A 676 1.41 -42.44 4.70
C LYS A 676 0.83 -43.32 5.80
N VAL A 677 -0.40 -43.05 6.23
CA VAL A 677 -1.09 -43.97 7.14
C VAL A 677 -1.58 -45.18 6.35
N ASP A 678 -1.18 -46.37 6.78
CA ASP A 678 -1.65 -47.63 6.21
C ASP A 678 -1.57 -48.72 7.30
N ASP A 679 -2.64 -48.85 8.07
CA ASP A 679 -2.81 -49.86 9.12
C ASP A 679 -3.52 -51.13 8.62
N ILE A 680 -3.94 -51.13 7.34
CA ILE A 680 -4.57 -52.27 6.68
C ILE A 680 -3.49 -53.23 6.18
N ASN A 681 -2.49 -52.70 5.48
CA ASN A 681 -1.48 -53.51 4.81
C ASN A 681 -0.22 -53.73 5.65
N PHE A 682 0.07 -52.84 6.60
CA PHE A 682 1.31 -52.89 7.38
C PHE A 682 1.04 -52.80 8.89
N LYS A 683 1.75 -53.61 9.67
CA LYS A 683 1.70 -53.59 11.14
C LYS A 683 2.81 -52.74 11.76
N GLU A 684 3.86 -52.50 11.01
CA GLU A 684 5.06 -51.75 11.39
C GLU A 684 5.40 -50.75 10.27
N VAL A 685 6.35 -49.84 10.54
CA VAL A 685 6.79 -48.87 9.54
C VAL A 685 7.51 -49.59 8.40
N THR A 686 6.97 -49.48 7.20
CA THR A 686 7.52 -50.09 5.98
C THR A 686 7.78 -49.01 4.95
N LEU A 687 8.97 -49.04 4.34
CA LEU A 687 9.29 -48.15 3.22
C LEU A 687 8.64 -48.67 1.94
N ILE A 688 7.74 -47.88 1.36
CA ILE A 688 7.19 -48.10 0.03
C ILE A 688 7.95 -47.23 -0.96
N GLU A 689 8.50 -47.86 -1.98
CA GLU A 689 9.25 -47.19 -3.03
C GLU A 689 8.39 -46.99 -4.28
N GLY A 690 8.46 -45.81 -4.89
CA GLY A 690 7.83 -45.53 -6.18
C GLY A 690 8.87 -45.34 -7.28
N ASN A 691 8.62 -45.93 -8.45
CA ASN A 691 9.28 -45.52 -9.69
C ASN A 691 8.36 -44.51 -10.38
N ASN A 692 8.77 -43.24 -10.48
CA ASN A 692 8.18 -42.38 -11.51
C ASN A 692 8.58 -42.98 -12.85
N LYS A 693 7.58 -43.36 -13.65
CA LYS A 693 7.78 -43.57 -15.07
C LYS A 693 8.33 -42.32 -15.72
#